data_AF-A0A6P0RH44-F1
#
_entry.id   AF-A0A6P0RH44-F1
#
_cell.length_a   1.000
_cell.length_b   1.000
_cell.length_c   1.000
_cell.angle_alpha   90.00
_cell.angle_beta   90.00
_cell.angle_gamma   90.00
#
_symmetry.space_group_name_H-M   'P 1'
#
loop_
_entity.id
_entity.type
_entity.pdbx_description
1 polymer ?
#
loop_
_entity_poly.entity_id
_entity_poly.type
_entity_poly.pdbx_seq_one_letter_code
_entity_poly.pdbx_strand_id
1 'polypeptide(L)'
;MTSPKRNNQNQVPRRFRERIENAQENKLKELDLSNKFYSEYHKELTEIPTEVWELEQLEVLNLTYNQLTTIPESITKLTNLTELSLTYNQLTTIPESITKLTNLTELSLSYNQLTTIPESITKLTNLTELSLSYNQLTTIPESITKLTNLTELSLRGNPLETPPIEIAENGIEAIREYFQQIKAEGTDYIYEAKLLIIGEGGAGKTTLANKIQNPDYQLRDEDTTKGIDVHQWNFPTKNQHNFQMNIWDFGGQEIYHATHQFFLTKRSLYILVADTRKEDTDFYYWLNVVELLSNNSPLLIVKNEKQDRKREINQRELQGQFTNIKEILDTNLANNRNLEKIRTEIQHYITNLPHIGNAIPKTWKKVREALELDSRNYISLTEYLSICEENGFKKDEDKLQLIGYLHDLGVCLHFREDPLLNKTVILKPEWGTAAVYKALDNSKFYDNFGEFTKDDLVDIWHESIYANMHDELLQLMIKFQLCYKIPNTSQTYIAPQLLTAAKPEYNWDENDNLILRYTYEFMPKGIITQFIVAMHKDIEEQKYVWKSGVILKKNQARAEVIEYYGKREIKIRISGQQKRDLMTIVTHEFEKIHSSYNNRLKYHKLIPCNCAGCQNIQEPYFYKFSELKERINYQNYIIEY
;
A
#
# COMPACT_ATOMS: atom_id res chain seq x y z
N MET A 1 0.68 57.36 34.58
CA MET A 1 -0.35 56.31 34.75
C MET A 1 -0.38 55.47 33.48
N THR A 2 0.43 54.41 33.44
CA THR A 2 0.47 53.44 32.35
C THR A 2 -0.30 52.20 32.82
N SER A 3 -1.43 51.92 32.18
CA SER A 3 -2.19 50.69 32.39
C SER A 3 -1.38 49.48 31.92
N PRO A 4 -1.38 48.35 32.66
CA PRO A 4 -0.60 47.18 32.26
C PRO A 4 -1.27 46.49 31.07
N LYS A 5 -0.51 46.27 30.00
CA LYS A 5 -0.86 45.32 28.94
C LYS A 5 -0.98 43.93 29.58
N ARG A 6 -2.21 43.40 29.69
CA ARG A 6 -2.42 42.00 30.07
C ARG A 6 -1.93 41.11 28.93
N ASN A 7 -0.97 40.23 29.24
CA ASN A 7 -0.55 39.11 28.41
C ASN A 7 -1.75 38.21 28.11
N ASN A 8 -2.24 38.24 26.87
CA ASN A 8 -3.39 37.44 26.40
C ASN A 8 -2.97 36.11 25.72
N GLN A 9 -1.74 35.65 25.92
CA GLN A 9 -1.18 34.50 25.18
C GLN A 9 -1.43 33.11 25.79
N ASN A 10 -1.85 32.98 27.06
CA ASN A 10 -2.03 31.66 27.72
C ASN A 10 -3.43 31.40 28.31
N GLN A 11 -4.50 31.96 27.73
CA GLN A 11 -5.85 31.65 28.23
C GLN A 11 -6.43 30.41 27.56
N VAL A 12 -6.68 29.38 28.37
CA VAL A 12 -7.49 28.20 28.02
C VAL A 12 -8.77 28.67 27.30
N PRO A 13 -9.02 28.21 26.07
CA PRO A 13 -10.19 28.62 25.29
C PRO A 13 -11.50 28.37 26.05
N ARG A 14 -12.44 29.33 25.98
CA ARG A 14 -13.70 29.32 26.72
C ARG A 14 -14.48 28.00 26.60
N ARG A 15 -14.54 27.43 25.39
CA ARG A 15 -15.19 26.14 25.14
C ARG A 15 -14.65 24.99 26.00
N PHE A 16 -13.35 24.96 26.27
CA PHE A 16 -12.74 23.90 27.07
C PHE A 16 -13.05 24.13 28.56
N ARG A 17 -13.04 25.39 29.01
CA ARG A 17 -13.50 25.73 30.37
C ARG A 17 -14.94 25.30 30.61
N GLU A 18 -15.84 25.62 29.68
CA GLU A 18 -17.26 25.23 29.80
C GLU A 18 -17.45 23.71 29.88
N ARG A 19 -16.66 22.92 29.14
CA ARG A 19 -16.68 21.45 29.24
C ARG A 19 -16.13 20.95 30.57
N ILE A 20 -15.04 21.53 31.07
CA ILE A 20 -14.45 21.18 32.36
C ILE A 20 -15.41 21.53 33.51
N GLU A 21 -15.98 22.73 33.50
CA GLU A 21 -16.98 23.19 34.48
C GLU A 21 -18.19 22.27 34.47
N ASN A 22 -18.72 21.93 33.29
CA ASN A 22 -19.83 20.99 33.17
C ASN A 22 -19.49 19.60 33.74
N ALA A 23 -18.29 19.09 33.44
CA ALA A 23 -17.81 17.81 33.98
C ALA A 23 -17.67 17.85 35.51
N GLN A 24 -17.21 18.98 36.06
CA GLN A 24 -17.08 19.19 37.49
C GLN A 24 -18.45 19.27 38.19
N GLU A 25 -19.37 20.06 37.66
CA GLU A 25 -20.71 20.27 38.23
C GLU A 25 -21.55 18.98 38.21
N ASN A 26 -21.49 18.23 37.11
CA ASN A 26 -22.30 17.03 36.91
C ASN A 26 -21.58 15.74 37.33
N LYS A 27 -20.33 15.84 37.83
CA LYS A 27 -19.48 14.69 38.18
C LYS A 27 -19.40 13.66 37.06
N LEU A 28 -19.19 14.15 35.84
CA LEU A 28 -19.08 13.28 34.67
C LEU A 28 -17.86 12.37 34.80
N LYS A 29 -18.01 11.15 34.28
CA LYS A 29 -16.94 10.17 34.14
C LYS A 29 -16.18 10.31 32.82
N GLU A 30 -16.75 11.03 31.87
CA GLU A 30 -16.17 11.23 30.54
C GLU A 30 -15.95 12.72 30.30
N LEU A 31 -14.77 13.06 29.77
CA LEU A 31 -14.43 14.43 29.40
C LEU A 31 -13.82 14.47 28.00
N ASP A 32 -14.54 15.07 27.05
CA ASP A 32 -14.05 15.30 25.69
C ASP A 32 -13.51 16.73 25.52
N LEU A 33 -12.19 16.88 25.53
CA LEU A 33 -11.44 18.10 25.18
C LEU A 33 -10.79 18.00 23.78
N SER A 34 -11.31 17.15 22.91
CA SER A 34 -10.86 17.07 21.53
C SER A 34 -11.22 18.33 20.74
N ASN A 35 -10.36 18.68 19.79
CA ASN A 35 -10.56 19.78 18.86
C ASN A 35 -10.82 19.25 17.45
N LYS A 36 -11.94 18.54 17.28
CA LYS A 36 -12.36 17.89 16.02
C LYS A 36 -12.66 18.86 14.85
N PHE A 37 -12.44 20.17 14.99
CA PHE A 37 -12.79 21.18 13.99
C PHE A 37 -11.55 21.92 13.47
N TYR A 38 -11.07 21.52 12.29
CA TYR A 38 -10.07 22.25 11.51
C TYR A 38 -10.69 23.57 10.98
N SER A 39 -10.62 24.64 11.75
CA SER A 39 -10.73 26.00 11.21
C SER A 39 -9.56 26.83 11.71
N GLU A 40 -9.04 27.71 10.86
CA GLU A 40 -7.91 28.61 11.14
C GLU A 40 -8.17 29.59 12.32
N TYR A 41 -9.34 29.52 12.96
CA TYR A 41 -9.81 30.41 14.02
C TYR A 41 -9.97 29.73 15.39
N HIS A 42 -9.69 28.43 15.53
CA HIS A 42 -9.81 27.74 16.81
C HIS A 42 -8.46 27.60 17.52
N LYS A 43 -8.38 28.14 18.75
CA LYS A 43 -7.23 27.91 19.63
C LYS A 43 -7.20 26.45 20.12
N GLU A 44 -6.13 25.75 19.78
CA GLU A 44 -5.78 24.41 20.25
C GLU A 44 -5.22 24.45 21.69
N LEU A 45 -5.30 23.33 22.42
CA LEU A 45 -4.60 23.21 23.70
C LEU A 45 -3.11 22.92 23.45
N THR A 46 -2.25 23.81 23.94
CA THR A 46 -0.79 23.55 24.02
C THR A 46 -0.40 22.85 25.33
N GLU A 47 -1.23 23.02 26.36
CA GLU A 47 -1.12 22.41 27.69
C GLU A 47 -2.50 22.00 28.18
N ILE A 48 -2.55 20.96 29.01
CA ILE A 48 -3.80 20.49 29.61
C ILE A 48 -4.13 21.38 30.83
N PRO A 49 -5.33 21.98 30.91
CA PRO A 49 -5.71 22.85 32.03
C PRO A 49 -5.61 22.14 33.38
N THR A 50 -5.10 22.85 34.40
CA THR A 50 -4.86 22.27 35.73
C THR A 50 -6.12 21.75 36.41
N GLU A 51 -7.27 22.33 36.08
CA GLU A 51 -8.59 21.99 36.58
C GLU A 51 -9.01 20.56 36.18
N VAL A 52 -8.49 20.03 35.06
CA VAL A 52 -8.74 18.64 34.64
C VAL A 52 -8.23 17.66 35.69
N TRP A 53 -7.14 17.99 36.39
CA TRP A 53 -6.50 17.11 37.36
C TRP A 53 -7.28 16.95 38.67
N GLU A 54 -8.27 17.81 38.90
CA GLU A 54 -9.14 17.73 40.08
C GLU A 54 -10.38 16.85 39.82
N LEU A 55 -10.56 16.35 38.59
CA LEU A 55 -11.67 15.46 38.19
C LEU A 55 -11.29 13.98 38.36
N GLU A 56 -10.93 13.58 39.58
CA GLU A 56 -10.41 12.23 39.89
C GLU A 56 -11.38 11.09 39.54
N GLN A 57 -12.68 11.38 39.36
CA GLN A 57 -13.70 10.41 38.96
C GLN A 57 -13.70 10.04 37.46
N LEU A 58 -12.86 10.71 36.63
CA LEU A 58 -12.83 10.45 35.20
C LEU A 58 -12.38 9.03 34.89
N GLU A 59 -13.15 8.36 34.04
CA GLU A 59 -12.88 7.08 33.41
C GLU A 59 -12.41 7.26 31.95
N VAL A 60 -12.93 8.28 31.25
CA VAL A 60 -12.57 8.57 29.85
C VAL A 60 -12.08 10.01 29.70
N LEU A 61 -10.90 10.20 29.09
CA LEU A 61 -10.36 11.50 28.74
C LEU A 61 -9.93 11.55 27.27
N ASN A 62 -10.59 12.41 26.49
CA ASN A 62 -10.25 12.62 25.09
C ASN A 62 -9.60 13.99 24.87
N LEU A 63 -8.36 13.98 24.37
CA LEU A 63 -7.51 15.14 24.08
C LEU A 63 -7.08 15.18 22.60
N THR A 64 -7.83 14.53 21.72
CA THR A 64 -7.50 14.37 20.30
C THR A 64 -7.48 15.72 19.55
N TYR A 65 -6.59 15.89 18.56
CA TYR A 65 -6.44 17.09 17.72
C TYR A 65 -5.96 18.35 18.48
N ASN A 66 -5.01 18.23 19.40
CA ASN A 66 -4.43 19.38 20.11
C ASN A 66 -2.93 19.56 19.76
N GLN A 67 -2.25 20.51 20.42
CA GLN A 67 -0.81 20.78 20.26
C GLN A 67 -0.02 20.37 21.51
N LEU A 68 -0.46 19.32 22.20
CA LEU A 68 0.22 18.86 23.41
C LEU A 68 1.59 18.33 23.05
N THR A 69 2.62 18.87 23.70
CA THR A 69 4.02 18.43 23.53
C THR A 69 4.49 17.49 24.64
N THR A 70 3.81 17.54 25.79
CA THR A 70 4.10 16.71 26.98
C THR A 70 2.81 16.37 27.73
N ILE A 71 2.89 15.36 28.60
CA ILE A 71 1.84 15.02 29.56
C ILE A 71 2.44 15.20 30.96
N PRO A 72 1.88 16.08 31.81
CA PRO A 72 2.46 16.38 33.11
C PRO A 72 2.26 15.22 34.09
N GLU A 73 3.07 15.18 35.14
CA GLU A 73 2.96 14.20 36.22
C GLU A 73 1.59 14.22 36.92
N SER A 74 0.89 15.36 36.89
CA SER A 74 -0.47 15.51 37.43
C SER A 74 -1.50 14.55 36.83
N ILE A 75 -1.23 13.95 35.66
CA ILE A 75 -2.06 12.88 35.10
C ILE A 75 -2.27 11.72 36.10
N THR A 76 -1.30 11.48 36.98
CA THR A 76 -1.34 10.43 38.01
C THR A 76 -2.49 10.57 39.00
N LYS A 77 -3.13 11.75 39.10
CA LYS A 77 -4.33 11.95 39.91
C LYS A 77 -5.57 11.24 39.34
N LEU A 78 -5.63 11.06 38.02
CA LEU A 78 -6.78 10.49 37.32
C LEU A 78 -6.74 8.94 37.34
N THR A 79 -6.63 8.36 38.53
CA THR A 79 -6.40 6.92 38.73
C THR A 79 -7.53 6.01 38.23
N ASN A 80 -8.73 6.56 38.03
CA ASN A 80 -9.89 5.83 37.50
C ASN A 80 -9.93 5.74 35.97
N LEU A 81 -9.00 6.38 35.25
CA LEU A 81 -8.99 6.34 33.78
C LEU A 81 -8.86 4.92 33.24
N THR A 82 -9.81 4.57 32.39
CA THR A 82 -9.83 3.37 31.55
C THR A 82 -9.47 3.71 30.10
N GLU A 83 -9.82 4.91 29.63
CA GLU A 83 -9.56 5.33 28.24
C GLU A 83 -8.86 6.70 28.19
N LEU A 84 -7.75 6.76 27.45
CA LEU A 84 -7.02 8.00 27.21
C LEU A 84 -6.69 8.17 25.72
N SER A 85 -7.28 9.19 25.09
CA SER A 85 -7.03 9.50 23.69
C SER A 85 -6.23 10.79 23.52
N LEU A 86 -5.05 10.67 22.90
CA LEU A 86 -4.08 11.74 22.64
C LEU A 86 -3.70 11.78 21.15
N THR A 87 -4.57 11.25 20.30
CA THR A 87 -4.35 11.18 18.85
C THR A 87 -4.21 12.58 18.23
N TYR A 88 -3.37 12.75 17.23
CA TYR A 88 -3.10 14.05 16.59
C TYR A 88 -2.64 15.11 17.60
N ASN A 89 -1.46 14.88 18.19
CA ASN A 89 -0.76 15.83 19.06
C ASN A 89 0.73 15.93 18.64
N GLN A 90 1.57 16.55 19.46
CA GLN A 90 2.99 16.76 19.19
C GLN A 90 3.88 16.10 20.24
N LEU A 91 3.40 15.00 20.84
CA LEU A 91 4.13 14.29 21.89
C LEU A 91 5.38 13.63 21.32
N THR A 92 6.52 13.84 21.97
CA THR A 92 7.82 13.23 21.59
C THR A 92 8.19 12.02 22.46
N THR A 93 7.58 11.90 23.64
CA THR A 93 7.79 10.80 24.58
C THR A 93 6.50 10.42 25.29
N ILE A 94 6.41 9.15 25.73
CA ILE A 94 5.40 8.68 26.68
C ILE A 94 6.03 8.81 28.08
N PRO A 95 5.59 9.73 28.95
CA PRO A 95 6.19 9.87 30.26
C PRO A 95 5.86 8.68 31.16
N GLU A 96 6.77 8.34 32.08
CA GLU A 96 6.57 7.24 33.03
C GLU A 96 5.32 7.44 33.91
N SER A 97 4.87 8.68 34.12
CA SER A 97 3.66 9.00 34.87
C SER A 97 2.39 8.31 34.31
N ILE A 98 2.28 8.09 32.99
CA ILE A 98 1.17 7.33 32.39
C ILE A 98 1.06 5.94 33.00
N THR A 99 2.18 5.33 33.37
CA THR A 99 2.24 3.95 33.87
C THR A 99 1.63 3.78 35.27
N LYS A 100 1.23 4.88 35.91
CA LYS A 100 0.45 4.89 37.17
C LYS A 100 -1.05 4.73 36.94
N LEU A 101 -1.53 4.88 35.71
CA LEU A 101 -2.93 4.72 35.34
C LEU A 101 -3.24 3.23 35.10
N THR A 102 -3.13 2.42 36.16
CA THR A 102 -3.19 0.95 36.04
C THR A 102 -4.55 0.41 35.57
N ASN A 103 -5.60 1.23 35.59
CA ASN A 103 -6.94 0.89 35.10
C ASN A 103 -7.10 1.10 33.59
N LEU A 104 -6.11 1.68 32.89
CA LEU A 104 -6.19 1.89 31.44
C LEU A 104 -6.37 0.57 30.70
N THR A 105 -7.42 0.53 29.88
CA THR A 105 -7.72 -0.50 28.89
C THR A 105 -7.39 0.00 27.49
N GLU A 106 -7.57 1.30 27.21
CA GLU A 106 -7.32 1.87 25.89
C GLU A 106 -6.42 3.11 25.96
N LEU A 107 -5.37 3.13 25.12
CA LEU A 107 -4.45 4.25 24.98
C LEU A 107 -4.22 4.60 23.50
N SER A 108 -4.76 5.72 23.05
CA SER A 108 -4.55 6.21 21.68
C SER A 108 -3.49 7.31 21.63
N LEU A 109 -2.40 7.06 20.90
CA LEU A 109 -1.25 7.95 20.71
C LEU A 109 -0.87 8.11 19.23
N SER A 110 -1.79 7.79 18.32
CA SER A 110 -1.50 7.87 16.88
C SER A 110 -1.33 9.31 16.40
N TYR A 111 -0.57 9.52 15.33
CA TYR A 111 -0.24 10.86 14.80
C TYR A 111 0.41 11.76 15.86
N ASN A 112 1.53 11.30 16.39
CA ASN A 112 2.41 12.06 17.28
C ASN A 112 3.86 11.99 16.75
N GLN A 113 4.85 12.36 17.56
CA GLN A 113 6.27 12.38 17.22
C GLN A 113 7.07 11.44 18.15
N LEU A 114 6.44 10.37 18.64
CA LEU A 114 7.05 9.45 19.59
C LEU A 114 8.21 8.70 18.94
N THR A 115 9.36 8.69 19.61
CA THR A 115 10.57 7.99 19.14
C THR A 115 10.83 6.67 19.86
N THR A 116 10.28 6.51 21.07
CA THR A 116 10.44 5.30 21.88
C THR A 116 9.17 4.98 22.67
N ILE A 117 9.01 3.70 23.03
CA ILE A 117 8.03 3.22 24.01
C ILE A 117 8.81 2.88 25.29
N PRO A 118 8.45 3.44 26.46
CA PRO A 118 9.18 3.16 27.69
C PRO A 118 8.90 1.72 28.16
N GLU A 119 9.91 1.03 28.69
CA GLU A 119 9.73 -0.34 29.23
C GLU A 119 8.69 -0.42 30.35
N SER A 120 8.49 0.69 31.06
CA SER A 120 7.50 0.83 32.12
C SER A 120 6.06 0.75 31.62
N ILE A 121 5.80 0.80 30.30
CA ILE A 121 4.48 0.58 29.71
C ILE A 121 3.86 -0.76 30.18
N THR A 122 4.71 -1.72 30.52
CA THR A 122 4.34 -3.04 31.07
C THR A 122 3.57 -3.00 32.38
N LYS A 123 3.58 -1.86 33.10
CA LYS A 123 2.77 -1.66 34.31
C LYS A 123 1.28 -1.47 34.00
N LEU A 124 0.92 -1.16 32.75
CA LEU A 124 -0.48 -1.04 32.30
C LEU A 124 -1.08 -2.42 32.01
N THR A 125 -1.17 -3.28 33.03
CA THR A 125 -1.53 -4.70 32.86
C THR A 125 -2.95 -4.92 32.33
N ASN A 126 -3.83 -3.93 32.42
CA ASN A 126 -5.21 -3.99 31.92
C ASN A 126 -5.35 -3.52 30.46
N LEU A 127 -4.26 -3.05 29.84
CA LEU A 127 -4.32 -2.48 28.49
C LEU A 127 -4.68 -3.56 27.47
N THR A 128 -5.80 -3.34 26.77
CA THR A 128 -6.31 -4.18 25.68
C THR A 128 -6.04 -3.58 24.31
N GLU A 129 -5.99 -2.25 24.23
CA GLU A 129 -5.76 -1.51 22.98
C GLU A 129 -4.68 -0.43 23.11
N LEU A 130 -3.72 -0.42 22.18
CA LEU A 130 -2.66 0.57 22.09
C LEU A 130 -2.50 1.06 20.65
N SER A 131 -2.84 2.32 20.39
CA SER A 131 -2.70 2.91 19.05
C SER A 131 -1.47 3.80 18.96
N LEU A 132 -0.46 3.40 18.19
CA LEU A 132 0.81 4.11 18.01
C LEU A 132 1.12 4.43 16.54
N SER A 133 0.14 4.31 15.65
CA SER A 133 0.30 4.59 14.22
C SER A 133 0.79 6.01 13.94
N TYR A 134 1.57 6.18 12.88
CA TYR A 134 2.10 7.48 12.42
C TYR A 134 2.88 8.20 13.52
N ASN A 135 3.90 7.52 14.05
CA ASN A 135 4.92 8.07 14.94
C ASN A 135 6.32 7.88 14.31
N GLN A 136 7.38 8.06 15.10
CA GLN A 136 8.78 7.93 14.68
C GLN A 136 9.48 6.75 15.38
N LEU A 137 8.72 5.71 15.73
CA LEU A 137 9.25 4.54 16.42
C LEU A 137 10.13 3.72 15.47
N THR A 138 11.38 3.48 15.86
CA THR A 138 12.30 2.57 15.15
C THR A 138 12.30 1.17 15.76
N THR A 139 11.95 1.04 17.04
CA THR A 139 11.93 -0.22 17.76
C THR A 139 10.69 -0.37 18.64
N ILE A 140 10.24 -1.61 18.80
CA ILE A 140 9.28 -2.00 19.82
C ILE A 140 10.05 -2.76 20.90
N PRO A 141 9.98 -2.36 22.18
CA PRO A 141 10.72 -3.06 23.21
C PRO A 141 10.13 -4.46 23.45
N GLU A 142 10.98 -5.48 23.67
CA GLU A 142 10.55 -6.84 24.03
C GLU A 142 9.57 -6.82 25.22
N SER A 143 9.72 -5.85 26.12
CA SER A 143 8.86 -5.67 27.28
C SER A 143 7.37 -5.58 26.92
N ILE A 144 6.99 -5.08 25.73
CA ILE A 144 5.58 -5.02 25.29
C ILE A 144 4.89 -6.39 25.31
N THR A 145 5.66 -7.46 25.12
CA THR A 145 5.17 -8.85 25.14
C THR A 145 4.60 -9.26 26.49
N LYS A 146 4.96 -8.54 27.57
CA LYS A 146 4.44 -8.77 28.94
C LYS A 146 3.02 -8.23 29.15
N LEU A 147 2.50 -7.40 28.24
CA LEU A 147 1.11 -6.94 28.27
C LEU A 147 0.20 -8.06 27.76
N THR A 148 -0.14 -9.02 28.63
CA THR A 148 -0.88 -10.24 28.24
C THR A 148 -2.33 -10.00 27.81
N ASN A 149 -2.92 -8.87 28.24
CA ASN A 149 -4.29 -8.49 27.87
C ASN A 149 -4.33 -7.67 26.57
N LEU A 150 -3.18 -7.22 26.04
CA LEU A 150 -3.12 -6.43 24.82
C LEU A 150 -3.51 -7.32 23.63
N THR A 151 -4.62 -6.98 22.98
CA THR A 151 -5.15 -7.67 21.81
C THR A 151 -5.01 -6.83 20.55
N GLU A 152 -5.07 -5.50 20.67
CA GLU A 152 -4.94 -4.58 19.54
C GLU A 152 -3.73 -3.67 19.69
N LEU A 153 -2.80 -3.74 18.74
CA LEU A 153 -1.63 -2.87 18.67
C LEU A 153 -1.48 -2.33 17.25
N SER A 154 -1.73 -1.03 17.09
CA SER A 154 -1.61 -0.36 15.79
C SER A 154 -0.26 0.36 15.67
N LEU A 155 0.57 -0.06 14.72
CA LEU A 155 1.93 0.47 14.51
C LEU A 155 2.19 1.05 13.11
N ARG A 156 1.15 1.10 12.26
CA ARG A 156 1.25 1.53 10.86
C ARG A 156 1.92 2.91 10.75
N GLY A 157 2.82 3.09 9.78
CA GLY A 157 3.43 4.40 9.52
C GLY A 157 4.55 4.78 10.48
N ASN A 158 5.14 3.80 11.18
CA ASN A 158 6.40 3.95 11.92
C ASN A 158 7.58 3.37 11.12
N PRO A 159 8.79 3.96 11.21
CA PRO A 159 10.00 3.45 10.57
C PRO A 159 10.61 2.25 11.34
N LEU A 160 9.81 1.19 11.59
CA LEU A 160 10.23 0.06 12.41
C LEU A 160 11.34 -0.79 11.77
N GLU A 161 12.39 -1.00 12.57
CA GLU A 161 13.52 -1.89 12.33
C GLU A 161 13.34 -3.23 13.08
N THR A 162 12.94 -3.16 14.36
CA THR A 162 12.78 -4.35 15.23
C THR A 162 11.48 -4.28 16.04
N PRO A 163 10.54 -5.23 15.87
CA PRO A 163 10.51 -6.25 14.81
C PRO A 163 10.34 -5.60 13.43
N PRO A 164 10.63 -6.31 12.33
CA PRO A 164 10.32 -5.84 10.99
C PRO A 164 8.85 -5.44 10.86
N ILE A 165 8.55 -4.42 10.05
CA ILE A 165 7.18 -3.90 9.90
C ILE A 165 6.18 -4.97 9.43
N GLU A 166 6.61 -5.91 8.61
CA GLU A 166 5.82 -7.05 8.12
C GLU A 166 5.35 -7.94 9.28
N ILE A 167 6.14 -8.04 10.34
CA ILE A 167 5.77 -8.75 11.56
C ILE A 167 4.86 -7.89 12.42
N ALA A 168 5.21 -6.61 12.59
CA ALA A 168 4.41 -5.68 13.39
C ALA A 168 2.98 -5.48 12.83
N GLU A 169 2.82 -5.48 11.50
CA GLU A 169 1.54 -5.35 10.81
C GLU A 169 0.63 -6.56 11.01
N ASN A 170 1.18 -7.74 11.36
CA ASN A 170 0.41 -8.94 11.69
C ASN A 170 -0.10 -8.96 13.15
N GLY A 171 0.14 -7.89 13.92
CA GLY A 171 -0.42 -7.70 15.26
C GLY A 171 0.48 -8.19 16.40
N ILE A 172 0.00 -8.01 17.64
CA ILE A 172 0.79 -8.22 18.85
C ILE A 172 1.24 -9.68 19.04
N GLU A 173 0.44 -10.68 18.65
CA GLU A 173 0.85 -12.09 18.77
C GLU A 173 2.07 -12.40 17.90
N ALA A 174 2.09 -11.93 16.64
CA ALA A 174 3.25 -12.10 15.76
C ALA A 174 4.51 -11.43 16.34
N ILE A 175 4.36 -10.28 17.02
CA ILE A 175 5.46 -9.62 17.73
C ILE A 175 5.95 -10.47 18.91
N ARG A 176 5.04 -11.07 19.69
CA ARG A 176 5.38 -11.97 20.80
C ARG A 176 6.16 -13.18 20.30
N GLU A 177 5.67 -13.83 19.23
CA GLU A 177 6.32 -14.97 18.58
C GLU A 177 7.72 -14.61 18.09
N TYR A 178 7.87 -13.48 17.39
CA TYR A 178 9.16 -13.01 16.91
C TYR A 178 10.19 -12.84 18.05
N PHE A 179 9.82 -12.16 19.14
CA PHE A 179 10.74 -11.98 20.27
C PHE A 179 11.02 -13.29 21.00
N GLN A 180 10.04 -14.19 21.11
CA GLN A 180 10.25 -15.53 21.66
C GLN A 180 11.28 -16.32 20.83
N GLN A 181 11.19 -16.27 19.50
CA GLN A 181 12.12 -16.95 18.60
C GLN A 181 13.53 -16.35 18.66
N ILE A 182 13.65 -15.01 18.65
CA ILE A 182 14.94 -14.31 18.86
C ILE A 182 15.60 -14.78 20.17
N LYS A 183 14.82 -14.88 21.25
CA LYS A 183 15.33 -15.32 22.56
C LYS A 183 15.73 -16.80 22.58
N ALA A 184 14.97 -17.66 21.89
CA ALA A 184 15.20 -19.09 21.87
C ALA A 184 16.38 -19.50 20.96
N GLU A 185 16.58 -18.78 19.86
CA GLU A 185 17.44 -19.21 18.75
C GLU A 185 18.64 -18.28 18.53
N GLY A 186 18.55 -17.06 19.06
CA GLY A 186 19.48 -15.97 18.81
C GLY A 186 19.17 -15.19 17.53
N THR A 187 19.93 -14.12 17.35
CA THR A 187 19.74 -13.15 16.26
C THR A 187 20.72 -13.37 15.11
N ASP A 188 20.23 -13.21 13.88
CA ASP A 188 21.00 -12.95 12.67
C ASP A 188 20.50 -11.64 12.03
N TYR A 189 21.06 -11.25 10.88
CA TYR A 189 20.78 -9.96 10.24
C TYR A 189 20.56 -10.10 8.74
N ILE A 190 19.68 -9.27 8.18
CA ILE A 190 19.39 -9.24 6.75
C ILE A 190 20.35 -8.30 6.02
N TYR A 191 21.12 -8.85 5.08
CA TYR A 191 21.98 -8.08 4.16
C TYR A 191 21.57 -8.34 2.71
N GLU A 192 20.28 -8.18 2.44
CA GLU A 192 19.70 -8.41 1.13
C GLU A 192 18.59 -7.42 0.77
N ALA A 193 18.54 -7.04 -0.50
CA ALA A 193 17.51 -6.18 -1.02
C ALA A 193 17.18 -6.45 -2.49
N LYS A 194 16.04 -5.90 -2.90
CA LYS A 194 15.60 -5.88 -4.29
C LYS A 194 16.02 -4.58 -4.98
N LEU A 195 16.51 -4.72 -6.20
CA LEU A 195 16.66 -3.66 -7.18
C LEU A 195 15.63 -3.85 -8.27
N LEU A 196 14.69 -2.92 -8.45
CA LEU A 196 13.69 -2.99 -9.51
C LEU A 196 14.06 -2.03 -10.63
N ILE A 197 14.25 -2.56 -11.83
CA ILE A 197 14.55 -1.76 -13.02
C ILE A 197 13.28 -1.63 -13.86
N ILE A 198 12.82 -0.40 -14.02
CA ILE A 198 11.58 -0.06 -14.71
C ILE A 198 11.83 1.02 -15.78
N GLY A 199 10.82 1.23 -16.62
CA GLY A 199 10.88 2.19 -17.71
C GLY A 199 10.36 1.61 -19.01
N GLU A 200 10.39 2.42 -20.06
CA GLU A 200 9.81 2.10 -21.36
C GLU A 200 10.40 0.85 -22.01
N GLY A 201 9.59 0.21 -22.86
CA GLY A 201 10.06 -0.80 -23.81
C GLY A 201 11.24 -0.28 -24.63
N GLY A 202 12.33 -1.05 -24.65
CA GLY A 202 13.54 -0.71 -25.39
C GLY A 202 14.44 0.37 -24.75
N ALA A 203 14.16 0.86 -23.53
CA ALA A 203 15.01 1.86 -22.87
C ALA A 203 16.43 1.37 -22.50
N GLY A 204 16.64 0.04 -22.48
CA GLY A 204 17.93 -0.59 -22.13
C GLY A 204 17.98 -1.15 -20.72
N LYS A 205 16.84 -1.56 -20.16
CA LYS A 205 16.70 -2.11 -18.80
C LYS A 205 17.48 -3.41 -18.62
N THR A 206 17.24 -4.38 -19.48
CA THR A 206 17.95 -5.66 -19.55
C THR A 206 19.44 -5.49 -19.76
N THR A 207 19.83 -4.56 -20.65
CA THR A 207 21.24 -4.22 -20.85
C THR A 207 21.87 -3.67 -19.58
N LEU A 208 21.18 -2.78 -18.86
CA LEU A 208 21.66 -2.23 -17.60
C LEU A 208 21.74 -3.32 -16.52
N ALA A 209 20.71 -4.15 -16.37
CA ALA A 209 20.66 -5.26 -15.42
C ALA A 209 21.89 -6.18 -15.55
N ASN A 210 22.15 -6.63 -16.78
CA ASN A 210 23.29 -7.50 -17.09
C ASN A 210 24.64 -6.78 -16.89
N LYS A 211 24.76 -5.51 -17.31
CA LYS A 211 26.02 -4.74 -17.17
C LYS A 211 26.37 -4.36 -15.74
N ILE A 212 25.38 -4.24 -14.85
CA ILE A 212 25.64 -4.05 -13.41
C ILE A 212 26.43 -5.24 -12.84
N GLN A 213 26.09 -6.45 -13.29
CA GLN A 213 26.74 -7.70 -12.88
C GLN A 213 28.07 -7.92 -13.61
N ASN A 214 28.03 -7.82 -14.94
CA ASN A 214 29.17 -8.04 -15.82
C ASN A 214 29.32 -6.85 -16.79
N PRO A 215 30.24 -5.90 -16.52
CA PRO A 215 30.49 -4.76 -17.39
C PRO A 215 30.83 -5.12 -18.85
N ASP A 216 31.41 -6.32 -19.06
CA ASP A 216 31.82 -6.81 -20.38
C ASP A 216 30.67 -7.45 -21.17
N TYR A 217 29.45 -7.50 -20.60
CA TYR A 217 28.28 -8.02 -21.28
C TYR A 217 28.03 -7.28 -22.61
N GLN A 218 27.99 -8.06 -23.69
CA GLN A 218 27.67 -7.62 -25.04
C GLN A 218 26.19 -7.91 -25.32
N LEU A 219 25.49 -6.91 -25.88
CA LEU A 219 24.10 -7.06 -26.28
C LEU A 219 23.95 -8.19 -27.29
N ARG A 220 23.04 -9.12 -26.99
CA ARG A 220 22.46 -9.98 -28.00
C ARG A 220 21.31 -9.21 -28.67
N ASP A 221 21.07 -9.44 -29.96
CA ASP A 221 19.85 -8.97 -30.61
C ASP A 221 18.67 -9.73 -29.97
N GLU A 222 18.16 -9.21 -28.87
CA GLU A 222 17.04 -9.77 -28.12
C GLU A 222 15.77 -9.00 -28.48
N ASP A 223 14.69 -9.74 -28.73
CA ASP A 223 13.34 -9.20 -28.68
C ASP A 223 13.08 -8.58 -27.29
N THR A 224 12.14 -7.64 -27.19
CA THR A 224 11.79 -7.02 -25.91
C THR A 224 11.50 -8.07 -24.84
N THR A 225 12.11 -7.95 -23.65
CA THR A 225 11.89 -8.85 -22.51
C THR A 225 10.41 -9.05 -22.26
N LYS A 226 9.98 -10.32 -22.29
CA LYS A 226 8.61 -10.74 -22.01
C LYS A 226 8.55 -11.18 -20.55
N GLY A 227 7.88 -10.40 -19.73
CA GLY A 227 7.68 -10.71 -18.32
C GLY A 227 8.73 -10.13 -17.38
N ILE A 228 9.25 -10.92 -16.44
CA ILE A 228 10.20 -10.47 -15.40
C ILE A 228 11.37 -11.45 -15.37
N ASP A 229 12.59 -10.91 -15.47
CA ASP A 229 13.82 -11.66 -15.22
C ASP A 229 14.42 -11.24 -13.88
N VAL A 230 14.89 -12.23 -13.10
CA VAL A 230 15.54 -11.99 -11.80
C VAL A 230 16.98 -12.45 -11.86
N HIS A 231 17.90 -11.54 -11.55
CA HIS A 231 19.33 -11.84 -11.52
C HIS A 231 19.92 -11.54 -10.13
N GLN A 232 20.78 -12.42 -9.63
CA GLN A 232 21.43 -12.21 -8.34
C GLN A 232 22.83 -11.60 -8.50
N TRP A 233 23.13 -10.53 -7.76
CA TRP A 233 24.46 -9.94 -7.67
C TRP A 233 24.94 -9.89 -6.23
N ASN A 234 26.06 -10.55 -5.98
CA ASN A 234 26.70 -10.58 -4.66
C ASN A 234 27.93 -9.69 -4.64
N PHE A 235 28.07 -8.87 -3.60
CA PHE A 235 29.26 -8.04 -3.40
C PHE A 235 29.58 -7.87 -1.91
N PRO A 236 30.87 -7.70 -1.55
CA PRO A 236 31.26 -7.46 -0.17
C PRO A 236 30.88 -6.03 0.26
N THR A 237 30.34 -5.88 1.46
CA THR A 237 30.13 -4.57 2.07
C THR A 237 31.36 -4.12 2.87
N LYS A 238 31.43 -2.82 3.21
CA LYS A 238 32.50 -2.24 4.04
C LYS A 238 32.69 -2.97 5.38
N ASN A 239 31.64 -3.65 5.87
CA ASN A 239 31.63 -4.40 7.13
C ASN A 239 31.92 -5.91 6.95
N GLN A 240 32.44 -6.34 5.80
CA GLN A 240 32.78 -7.74 5.47
C GLN A 240 31.60 -8.74 5.42
N HIS A 241 30.35 -8.26 5.45
CA HIS A 241 29.20 -9.11 5.14
C HIS A 241 29.04 -9.20 3.62
N ASN A 242 28.80 -10.42 3.12
CA ASN A 242 28.35 -10.63 1.75
C ASN A 242 26.93 -10.08 1.63
N PHE A 243 26.74 -9.11 0.74
CA PHE A 243 25.43 -8.54 0.46
C PHE A 243 24.88 -9.15 -0.82
N GLN A 244 23.62 -9.57 -0.77
CA GLN A 244 22.90 -10.14 -1.89
C GLN A 244 21.92 -9.11 -2.46
N MET A 245 21.95 -8.93 -3.78
CA MET A 245 21.02 -8.05 -4.48
C MET A 245 20.27 -8.85 -5.54
N ASN A 246 18.94 -8.87 -5.44
CA ASN A 246 18.09 -9.44 -6.47
C ASN A 246 17.65 -8.32 -7.43
N ILE A 247 18.09 -8.40 -8.68
CA ILE A 247 17.78 -7.45 -9.75
C ILE A 247 16.56 -7.95 -10.51
N TRP A 248 15.46 -7.22 -10.40
CA TRP A 248 14.21 -7.50 -11.11
C TRP A 248 14.15 -6.61 -12.35
N ASP A 249 14.30 -7.22 -13.53
CA ASP A 249 14.16 -6.56 -14.83
C ASP A 249 12.73 -6.73 -15.34
N PHE A 250 11.96 -5.64 -15.34
CA PHE A 250 10.57 -5.67 -15.78
C PHE A 250 10.46 -5.48 -17.29
N GLY A 251 9.65 -6.32 -17.93
CA GLY A 251 9.26 -6.17 -19.33
C GLY A 251 8.58 -4.82 -19.57
N GLY A 252 8.87 -4.19 -20.71
CA GLY A 252 8.41 -2.83 -21.02
C GLY A 252 7.01 -2.73 -21.64
N GLN A 253 6.19 -3.78 -21.61
CA GLN A 253 4.89 -3.78 -22.29
C GLN A 253 3.77 -3.22 -21.40
N GLU A 254 2.85 -2.46 -22.01
CA GLU A 254 1.79 -1.74 -21.29
C GLU A 254 0.69 -2.64 -20.71
N ILE A 255 0.53 -3.87 -21.19
CA ILE A 255 -0.52 -4.80 -20.74
C ILE A 255 -0.26 -5.23 -19.27
N TYR A 256 0.95 -5.03 -18.78
CA TYR A 256 1.46 -5.58 -17.52
C TYR A 256 1.42 -4.62 -16.33
N HIS A 257 0.89 -3.41 -16.49
CA HIS A 257 0.87 -2.46 -15.37
C HIS A 257 0.02 -2.95 -14.19
N ALA A 258 -1.02 -3.76 -14.45
CA ALA A 258 -1.79 -4.43 -13.41
C ALA A 258 -0.98 -5.55 -12.73
N THR A 259 -0.15 -6.30 -13.46
CA THR A 259 0.66 -7.38 -12.88
C THR A 259 1.86 -6.84 -12.11
N HIS A 260 2.49 -5.75 -12.57
CA HIS A 260 3.63 -5.12 -11.89
C HIS A 260 3.27 -4.62 -10.49
N GLN A 261 2.02 -4.19 -10.26
CA GLN A 261 1.55 -3.77 -8.93
C GLN A 261 1.79 -4.83 -7.85
N PHE A 262 1.76 -6.13 -8.20
CA PHE A 262 2.00 -7.22 -7.26
C PHE A 262 3.47 -7.42 -6.90
N PHE A 263 4.40 -6.92 -7.72
CA PHE A 263 5.84 -7.11 -7.56
C PHE A 263 6.57 -5.82 -7.16
N LEU A 264 5.92 -4.67 -7.31
CA LEU A 264 6.42 -3.39 -6.82
C LEU A 264 6.24 -3.35 -5.30
N THR A 265 7.31 -3.64 -4.56
CA THR A 265 7.29 -3.74 -3.10
C THR A 265 7.99 -2.57 -2.40
N LYS A 266 7.54 -2.26 -1.19
CA LYS A 266 8.29 -1.44 -0.22
C LYS A 266 9.72 -2.00 -0.01
N ARG A 267 10.62 -1.18 0.56
CA ARG A 267 11.98 -1.61 0.97
C ARG A 267 12.86 -2.09 -0.20
N SER A 268 12.71 -1.44 -1.34
CA SER A 268 13.47 -1.75 -2.55
C SER A 268 14.27 -0.53 -3.02
N LEU A 269 15.26 -0.72 -3.88
CA LEU A 269 15.83 0.36 -4.68
C LEU A 269 15.20 0.34 -6.07
N TYR A 270 14.76 1.48 -6.57
CA TYR A 270 14.20 1.60 -7.91
C TYR A 270 15.18 2.26 -8.86
N ILE A 271 15.23 1.79 -10.10
CA ILE A 271 15.88 2.45 -11.22
C ILE A 271 14.86 2.69 -12.31
N LEU A 272 14.64 3.96 -12.68
CA LEU A 272 13.91 4.32 -13.88
C LEU A 272 14.90 4.58 -15.03
N VAL A 273 14.89 3.70 -16.03
CA VAL A 273 15.71 3.85 -17.23
C VAL A 273 14.96 4.68 -18.26
N ALA A 274 15.51 5.85 -18.60
CA ALA A 274 14.95 6.75 -19.59
C ALA A 274 15.70 6.63 -20.92
N ASP A 275 14.97 6.31 -22.01
CA ASP A 275 15.50 6.48 -23.37
C ASP A 275 15.45 7.97 -23.74
N THR A 276 16.47 8.44 -24.44
CA THR A 276 16.63 9.83 -24.86
C THR A 276 16.11 10.11 -26.28
N ARG A 277 15.58 9.09 -26.97
CA ARG A 277 15.13 9.18 -28.37
C ARG A 277 13.67 9.54 -28.58
N LYS A 278 12.81 9.42 -27.56
CA LYS A 278 11.36 9.70 -27.65
C LYS A 278 11.02 10.96 -26.85
N GLU A 279 10.29 11.90 -27.45
CA GLU A 279 9.79 13.11 -26.79
C GLU A 279 8.50 12.84 -26.01
N ASP A 280 7.64 11.94 -26.52
CA ASP A 280 6.46 11.42 -25.83
C ASP A 280 6.87 10.17 -25.04
N THR A 281 6.97 10.29 -23.72
CA THR A 281 7.55 9.23 -22.87
C THR A 281 6.63 8.89 -21.71
N ASP A 282 6.37 7.59 -21.53
CA ASP A 282 5.81 7.00 -20.31
C ASP A 282 6.72 7.24 -19.09
N PHE A 283 7.87 7.91 -19.26
CA PHE A 283 8.74 8.39 -18.19
C PHE A 283 7.98 8.97 -16.98
N TYR A 284 7.11 9.97 -17.20
CA TYR A 284 6.33 10.57 -16.10
C TYR A 284 5.30 9.60 -15.55
N TYR A 285 4.73 8.74 -16.40
CA TYR A 285 3.84 7.68 -15.95
C TYR A 285 4.56 6.75 -14.97
N TRP A 286 5.76 6.27 -15.30
CA TRP A 286 6.56 5.41 -14.43
C TRP A 286 6.97 6.10 -13.12
N LEU A 287 7.29 7.39 -13.15
CA LEU A 287 7.55 8.16 -11.92
C LEU A 287 6.35 8.13 -10.97
N ASN A 288 5.16 8.42 -11.48
CA ASN A 288 3.93 8.39 -10.70
C ASN A 288 3.60 6.97 -10.21
N VAL A 289 3.83 5.94 -11.03
CA VAL A 289 3.66 4.52 -10.62
C VAL A 289 4.58 4.17 -9.44
N VAL A 290 5.86 4.57 -9.49
CA VAL A 290 6.79 4.35 -8.38
C VAL A 290 6.34 5.12 -7.14
N GLU A 291 5.98 6.39 -7.26
CA GLU A 291 5.51 7.18 -6.11
C GLU A 291 4.30 6.52 -5.42
N LEU A 292 3.35 6.05 -6.23
CA LEU A 292 2.11 5.43 -5.78
C LEU A 292 2.36 4.08 -5.07
N LEU A 293 3.23 3.24 -5.62
CA LEU A 293 3.34 1.82 -5.22
C LEU A 293 4.57 1.50 -4.36
N SER A 294 5.65 2.26 -4.48
CA SER A 294 6.94 1.94 -3.82
C SER A 294 6.99 2.26 -2.33
N ASN A 295 5.96 2.89 -1.79
CA ASN A 295 5.93 3.41 -0.42
C ASN A 295 7.10 4.39 -0.11
N ASN A 296 7.47 5.27 -1.06
CA ASN A 296 8.59 6.22 -0.95
C ASN A 296 9.98 5.56 -0.90
N SER A 297 10.11 4.36 -1.46
CA SER A 297 11.42 3.71 -1.65
C SER A 297 12.33 4.54 -2.56
N PRO A 298 13.66 4.57 -2.33
CA PRO A 298 14.59 5.40 -3.08
C PRO A 298 14.57 5.07 -4.57
N LEU A 299 14.65 6.10 -5.40
CA LEU A 299 14.62 6.01 -6.85
C LEU A 299 15.84 6.69 -7.47
N LEU A 300 16.52 5.98 -8.37
CA LEU A 300 17.56 6.52 -9.25
C LEU A 300 17.00 6.63 -10.67
N ILE A 301 17.29 7.73 -11.36
CA ILE A 301 16.97 7.87 -12.78
C ILE A 301 18.25 7.63 -13.56
N VAL A 302 18.23 6.69 -14.51
CA VAL A 302 19.36 6.40 -15.40
C VAL A 302 18.98 6.79 -16.83
N LYS A 303 19.58 7.87 -17.32
CA LYS A 303 19.42 8.34 -18.70
C LYS A 303 20.35 7.54 -19.61
N ASN A 304 19.78 6.70 -20.47
CA ASN A 304 20.54 5.98 -21.48
C ASN A 304 20.68 6.86 -22.74
N GLU A 305 21.78 7.60 -22.81
CA GLU A 305 22.12 8.54 -23.89
C GLU A 305 22.68 7.78 -25.11
N LYS A 306 21.81 7.01 -25.77
CA LYS A 306 22.14 6.27 -26.99
C LYS A 306 22.58 7.25 -28.08
N GLN A 307 23.65 6.90 -28.79
CA GLN A 307 24.27 7.77 -29.81
C GLN A 307 24.66 9.16 -29.26
N ASP A 308 24.92 9.26 -27.95
CA ASP A 308 25.29 10.49 -27.24
C ASP A 308 24.27 11.63 -27.37
N ARG A 309 23.00 11.29 -27.64
CA ARG A 309 21.89 12.23 -27.55
C ARG A 309 21.60 12.51 -26.09
N LYS A 310 21.82 13.76 -25.68
CA LYS A 310 21.54 14.21 -24.31
C LYS A 310 20.07 14.59 -24.18
N ARG A 311 19.44 14.11 -23.11
CA ARG A 311 18.14 14.61 -22.66
C ARG A 311 18.37 15.48 -21.42
N GLU A 312 17.99 16.74 -21.51
CA GLU A 312 17.91 17.60 -20.34
C GLU A 312 16.70 17.17 -19.50
N ILE A 313 16.95 16.92 -18.22
CA ILE A 313 15.93 16.64 -17.22
C ILE A 313 16.16 17.64 -16.11
N ASN A 314 15.14 18.45 -15.80
CA ASN A 314 15.21 19.42 -14.72
C ASN A 314 15.17 18.70 -13.38
N GLN A 315 16.36 18.40 -12.84
CA GLN A 315 16.50 17.65 -11.58
C GLN A 315 15.82 18.34 -10.40
N ARG A 316 15.92 19.67 -10.29
CA ARG A 316 15.34 20.43 -9.17
C ARG A 316 13.82 20.36 -9.17
N GLU A 317 13.22 20.49 -10.34
CA GLU A 317 11.77 20.38 -10.51
C GLU A 317 11.28 18.97 -10.19
N LEU A 318 11.95 17.94 -10.73
CA LEU A 318 11.58 16.56 -10.44
C LEU A 318 11.75 16.20 -8.96
N GLN A 319 12.84 16.59 -8.32
CA GLN A 319 13.04 16.34 -6.89
C GLN A 319 12.06 17.14 -6.00
N GLY A 320 11.59 18.29 -6.47
CA GLY A 320 10.51 19.04 -5.81
C GLY A 320 9.15 18.35 -5.92
N GLN A 321 8.89 17.61 -7.00
CA GLN A 321 7.65 16.85 -7.19
C GLN A 321 7.71 15.45 -6.56
N PHE A 322 8.85 14.77 -6.65
CA PHE A 322 9.05 13.38 -6.23
C PHE A 322 10.20 13.30 -5.22
N THR A 323 9.87 13.23 -3.93
CA THR A 323 10.83 13.27 -2.81
C THR A 323 11.72 12.03 -2.70
N ASN A 324 11.34 10.93 -3.35
CA ASN A 324 12.11 9.69 -3.35
C ASN A 324 13.21 9.64 -4.42
N ILE A 325 13.25 10.58 -5.37
CA ILE A 325 14.33 10.66 -6.35
C ILE A 325 15.62 11.07 -5.63
N LYS A 326 16.61 10.17 -5.62
CA LYS A 326 17.90 10.39 -4.98
C LYS A 326 18.92 10.95 -5.97
N GLU A 327 19.09 10.30 -7.11
CA GLU A 327 20.06 10.69 -8.13
C GLU A 327 19.50 10.64 -9.55
N ILE A 328 20.04 11.49 -10.42
CA ILE A 328 19.84 11.43 -11.87
C ILE A 328 21.21 11.23 -12.51
N LEU A 329 21.40 10.06 -13.10
CA LEU A 329 22.66 9.59 -13.67
C LEU A 329 22.52 9.50 -15.19
N ASP A 330 23.58 9.83 -15.91
CA ASP A 330 23.68 9.63 -17.36
C ASP A 330 24.68 8.52 -17.68
N THR A 331 24.36 7.71 -18.68
CA THR A 331 25.25 6.68 -19.21
C THR A 331 25.03 6.50 -20.69
N ASN A 332 25.99 5.87 -21.34
CA ASN A 332 25.78 5.26 -22.65
C ASN A 332 26.14 3.78 -22.51
N LEU A 333 25.12 2.92 -22.49
CA LEU A 333 25.30 1.48 -22.26
C LEU A 333 26.11 0.81 -23.37
N ALA A 334 26.25 1.42 -24.56
CA ALA A 334 27.03 0.86 -25.65
C ALA A 334 28.55 0.93 -25.38
N ASN A 335 29.02 1.95 -24.65
CA ASN A 335 30.44 2.17 -24.36
C ASN A 335 30.77 2.22 -22.85
N ASN A 336 29.82 1.85 -22.00
CA ASN A 336 29.94 1.83 -20.53
C ASN A 336 30.27 3.18 -19.89
N ARG A 337 30.04 4.31 -20.58
CA ARG A 337 30.27 5.65 -20.00
C ARG A 337 29.50 5.78 -18.69
N ASN A 338 30.17 6.18 -17.61
CA ASN A 338 29.61 6.36 -16.26
C ASN A 338 28.97 5.12 -15.61
N LEU A 339 29.14 3.91 -16.17
CA LEU A 339 28.56 2.69 -15.61
C LEU A 339 29.08 2.41 -14.18
N GLU A 340 30.38 2.61 -13.93
CA GLU A 340 30.96 2.43 -12.59
C GLU A 340 30.40 3.40 -11.55
N LYS A 341 30.08 4.64 -11.96
CA LYS A 341 29.39 5.59 -11.08
C LYS A 341 27.99 5.05 -10.73
N ILE A 342 27.24 4.55 -11.72
CA ILE A 342 25.92 3.93 -11.48
C ILE A 342 26.03 2.77 -10.50
N ARG A 343 27.00 1.86 -10.68
CA ARG A 343 27.23 0.74 -9.77
C ARG A 343 27.52 1.21 -8.34
N THR A 344 28.34 2.25 -8.18
CA THR A 344 28.68 2.82 -6.88
C THR A 344 27.45 3.42 -6.18
N GLU A 345 26.63 4.19 -6.92
CA GLU A 345 25.39 4.76 -6.37
C GLU A 345 24.38 3.67 -6.00
N ILE A 346 24.22 2.64 -6.83
CA ILE A 346 23.37 1.48 -6.52
C ILE A 346 23.82 0.84 -5.20
N GLN A 347 25.12 0.53 -5.06
CA GLN A 347 25.66 -0.04 -3.83
C GLN A 347 25.44 0.87 -2.62
N HIS A 348 25.63 2.19 -2.78
CA HIS A 348 25.39 3.15 -1.72
C HIS A 348 23.93 3.13 -1.25
N TYR A 349 22.97 3.31 -2.14
CA TYR A 349 21.56 3.40 -1.74
C TYR A 349 20.98 2.07 -1.29
N ILE A 350 21.38 0.96 -1.93
CA ILE A 350 20.80 -0.35 -1.61
C ILE A 350 21.26 -0.87 -0.25
N THR A 351 22.51 -0.58 0.16
CA THR A 351 23.05 -0.98 1.46
C THR A 351 22.56 -0.11 2.61
N ASN A 352 21.97 1.06 2.31
CA ASN A 352 21.37 1.98 3.28
C ASN A 352 19.83 1.90 3.28
N LEU A 353 19.24 0.86 2.69
CA LEU A 353 17.80 0.64 2.79
C LEU A 353 17.41 0.35 4.25
N PRO A 354 16.23 0.80 4.71
CA PRO A 354 15.89 0.80 6.14
C PRO A 354 15.85 -0.58 6.82
N HIS A 355 15.69 -1.66 6.05
CA HIS A 355 15.62 -3.01 6.58
C HIS A 355 16.96 -3.75 6.61
N ILE A 356 17.98 -3.15 5.99
CA ILE A 356 19.31 -3.76 5.95
C ILE A 356 19.94 -3.67 7.33
N GLY A 357 20.38 -4.81 7.85
CA GLY A 357 20.87 -4.95 9.21
C GLY A 357 19.76 -5.15 10.25
N ASN A 358 18.50 -5.31 9.86
CA ASN A 358 17.45 -5.67 10.81
C ASN A 358 17.69 -7.06 11.39
N ALA A 359 17.42 -7.18 12.70
CA ALA A 359 17.49 -8.43 13.43
C ALA A 359 16.40 -9.41 12.95
N ILE A 360 16.78 -10.67 12.76
CA ILE A 360 15.86 -11.78 12.50
C ILE A 360 16.27 -13.02 13.32
N PRO A 361 15.34 -13.95 13.61
CA PRO A 361 15.70 -15.23 14.21
C PRO A 361 16.67 -16.02 13.31
N LYS A 362 17.67 -16.67 13.91
CA LYS A 362 18.65 -17.46 13.14
C LYS A 362 18.04 -18.58 12.31
N THR A 363 16.94 -19.19 12.76
CA THR A 363 16.26 -20.25 12.00
C THR A 363 15.62 -19.72 10.71
N TRP A 364 15.15 -18.47 10.70
CA TRP A 364 14.51 -17.86 9.53
C TRP A 364 15.47 -17.81 8.35
N LYS A 365 16.71 -17.41 8.63
CA LYS A 365 17.78 -17.38 7.63
C LYS A 365 18.10 -18.78 7.09
N LYS A 366 18.18 -19.80 7.95
CA LYS A 366 18.45 -21.18 7.53
C LYS A 366 17.36 -21.72 6.61
N VAL A 367 16.10 -21.55 6.99
CA VAL A 367 14.96 -21.96 6.16
C VAL A 367 14.99 -21.22 4.84
N ARG A 368 15.21 -19.91 4.86
CA ARG A 368 15.31 -19.09 3.66
C ARG A 368 16.42 -19.59 2.72
N GLU A 369 17.62 -19.83 3.24
CA GLU A 369 18.74 -20.39 2.46
C GLU A 369 18.37 -21.76 1.86
N ALA A 370 17.67 -22.61 2.62
CA ALA A 370 17.20 -23.91 2.13
C ALA A 370 16.18 -23.77 0.98
N LEU A 371 15.27 -22.80 1.06
CA LEU A 371 14.29 -22.53 0.00
C LEU A 371 14.94 -21.96 -1.27
N GLU A 372 15.94 -21.09 -1.12
CA GLU A 372 16.68 -20.52 -2.26
C GLU A 372 17.55 -21.56 -2.98
N LEU A 373 18.08 -22.54 -2.25
CA LEU A 373 18.84 -23.66 -2.83
C LEU A 373 17.95 -24.72 -3.49
N ASP A 374 16.64 -24.68 -3.25
CA ASP A 374 15.71 -25.62 -3.87
C ASP A 374 15.53 -25.28 -5.37
N SER A 375 15.90 -26.23 -6.21
CA SER A 375 15.84 -26.06 -7.67
C SER A 375 14.42 -26.00 -8.24
N ARG A 376 13.40 -26.42 -7.47
CA ARG A 376 11.99 -26.46 -7.92
C ARG A 376 11.40 -25.06 -8.02
N ASN A 377 10.35 -24.91 -8.85
CA ASN A 377 9.66 -23.64 -8.99
C ASN A 377 8.59 -23.41 -7.91
N TYR A 378 8.06 -24.50 -7.35
CA TYR A 378 7.07 -24.52 -6.29
C TYR A 378 7.18 -25.80 -5.46
N ILE A 379 6.64 -25.76 -4.25
CA ILE A 379 6.51 -26.89 -3.32
C ILE A 379 5.14 -26.85 -2.65
N SER A 380 4.70 -27.97 -2.09
CA SER A 380 3.50 -27.99 -1.24
C SER A 380 3.76 -27.30 0.10
N LEU A 381 2.69 -26.83 0.76
CA LEU A 381 2.78 -26.28 2.11
C LEU A 381 3.34 -27.33 3.08
N THR A 382 2.97 -28.61 2.94
CA THR A 382 3.51 -29.68 3.79
C THR A 382 5.02 -29.82 3.65
N GLU A 383 5.55 -29.77 2.43
CA GLU A 383 7.01 -29.79 2.21
C GLU A 383 7.69 -28.56 2.81
N TYR A 384 7.10 -27.37 2.66
CA TYR A 384 7.59 -26.17 3.33
C TYR A 384 7.66 -26.34 4.86
N LEU A 385 6.60 -26.88 5.47
CA LEU A 385 6.57 -27.13 6.91
C LEU A 385 7.65 -28.13 7.34
N SER A 386 7.90 -29.19 6.55
CA SER A 386 8.98 -30.14 6.80
C SER A 386 10.37 -29.49 6.69
N ILE A 387 10.60 -28.65 5.67
CA ILE A 387 11.84 -27.87 5.55
C ILE A 387 12.06 -27.01 6.80
N CYS A 388 11.00 -26.39 7.33
CA CYS A 388 11.11 -25.61 8.55
C CYS A 388 11.48 -26.46 9.77
N GLU A 389 10.86 -27.63 9.94
CA GLU A 389 11.17 -28.57 11.02
C GLU A 389 12.62 -29.04 10.98
N GLU A 390 13.10 -29.43 9.80
CA GLU A 390 14.49 -29.84 9.56
C GLU A 390 15.49 -28.73 9.91
N ASN A 391 15.07 -27.47 9.78
CA ASN A 391 15.89 -26.29 10.08
C ASN A 391 15.66 -25.70 11.49
N GLY A 392 14.92 -26.39 12.35
CA GLY A 392 14.84 -26.11 13.79
C GLY A 392 13.54 -25.49 14.29
N PHE A 393 12.53 -25.30 13.43
CA PHE A 393 11.21 -24.85 13.89
C PHE A 393 10.48 -25.94 14.68
N LYS A 394 9.75 -25.53 15.73
CA LYS A 394 9.02 -26.44 16.61
C LYS A 394 7.51 -26.28 16.55
N LYS A 395 7.01 -25.08 16.30
CA LYS A 395 5.58 -24.77 16.24
C LYS A 395 5.17 -24.47 14.81
N ASP A 396 3.95 -24.83 14.43
CA ASP A 396 3.42 -24.54 13.10
C ASP A 396 3.09 -23.06 12.92
N GLU A 397 2.69 -22.36 14.00
CA GLU A 397 2.41 -20.92 13.95
C GLU A 397 3.66 -20.12 13.52
N ASP A 398 4.81 -20.42 14.12
CA ASP A 398 6.09 -19.78 13.80
C ASP A 398 6.47 -20.00 12.31
N LYS A 399 6.19 -21.19 11.77
CA LYS A 399 6.44 -21.52 10.34
C LYS A 399 5.52 -20.69 9.43
N LEU A 400 4.24 -20.59 9.78
CA LEU A 400 3.26 -19.81 9.01
C LEU A 400 3.50 -18.29 9.12
N GLN A 401 4.13 -17.82 10.19
CA GLN A 401 4.62 -16.44 10.30
C GLN A 401 5.79 -16.20 9.33
N LEU A 402 6.78 -17.10 9.31
CA LEU A 402 7.92 -16.99 8.42
C LEU A 402 7.51 -16.97 6.94
N ILE A 403 6.60 -17.84 6.49
CA ILE A 403 6.20 -17.83 5.08
C ILE A 403 5.49 -16.52 4.69
N GLY A 404 4.69 -15.94 5.60
CA GLY A 404 4.11 -14.62 5.40
C GLY A 404 5.19 -13.54 5.25
N TYR A 405 6.19 -13.58 6.12
CA TYR A 405 7.33 -12.68 6.05
C TYR A 405 8.11 -12.81 4.73
N LEU A 406 8.41 -14.04 4.29
CA LEU A 406 9.10 -14.30 3.03
C LEU A 406 8.25 -13.89 1.81
N HIS A 407 6.93 -14.02 1.90
CA HIS A 407 5.99 -13.52 0.90
C HIS A 407 6.02 -12.00 0.79
N ASP A 408 5.98 -11.29 1.91
CA ASP A 408 6.02 -9.83 1.95
C ASP A 408 7.37 -9.28 1.45
N LEU A 409 8.46 -10.01 1.73
CA LEU A 409 9.77 -9.77 1.14
C LEU A 409 9.85 -10.20 -0.33
N GLY A 410 8.81 -10.82 -0.90
CA GLY A 410 8.75 -11.41 -2.25
C GLY A 410 9.91 -12.34 -2.59
N VAL A 411 10.36 -13.11 -1.61
CA VAL A 411 11.26 -14.26 -1.78
C VAL A 411 10.48 -15.42 -2.41
N CYS A 412 9.23 -15.62 -1.98
CA CYS A 412 8.31 -16.59 -2.53
C CYS A 412 6.89 -15.99 -2.64
N LEU A 413 5.95 -16.70 -3.29
CA LEU A 413 4.54 -16.35 -3.25
C LEU A 413 3.75 -17.41 -2.48
N HIS A 414 2.96 -16.96 -1.49
CA HIS A 414 2.05 -17.80 -0.73
C HIS A 414 0.81 -17.03 -0.34
N PHE A 415 -0.37 -17.59 -0.60
CA PHE A 415 -1.65 -16.92 -0.36
C PHE A 415 -2.46 -17.66 0.70
N ARG A 416 -2.17 -17.36 1.97
CA ARG A 416 -2.74 -18.04 3.17
C ARG A 416 -4.27 -18.14 3.16
N GLU A 417 -4.94 -17.10 2.69
CA GLU A 417 -6.41 -16.99 2.70
C GLU A 417 -7.09 -17.64 1.48
N ASP A 418 -6.33 -18.01 0.45
CA ASP A 418 -6.90 -18.57 -0.78
C ASP A 418 -7.07 -20.10 -0.64
N PRO A 419 -8.28 -20.66 -0.86
CA PRO A 419 -8.55 -22.08 -0.62
C PRO A 419 -7.72 -23.06 -1.46
N LEU A 420 -7.23 -22.63 -2.62
CA LEU A 420 -6.41 -23.46 -3.50
C LEU A 420 -4.94 -23.13 -3.33
N LEU A 421 -4.58 -21.85 -3.38
CA LEU A 421 -3.19 -21.41 -3.33
C LEU A 421 -2.55 -21.53 -1.94
N ASN A 422 -3.33 -21.64 -0.86
CA ASN A 422 -2.76 -21.82 0.47
C ASN A 422 -1.97 -23.13 0.63
N LYS A 423 -2.20 -24.12 -0.24
CA LYS A 423 -1.50 -25.41 -0.23
C LYS A 423 -0.19 -25.39 -1.03
N THR A 424 0.10 -24.31 -1.73
CA THR A 424 1.23 -24.24 -2.65
C THR A 424 2.09 -23.02 -2.37
N VAL A 425 3.39 -23.25 -2.23
CA VAL A 425 4.39 -22.20 -2.07
C VAL A 425 5.14 -22.09 -3.40
N ILE A 426 4.95 -20.97 -4.09
CA ILE A 426 5.71 -20.70 -5.32
C ILE A 426 7.06 -20.14 -4.90
N LEU A 427 8.10 -20.97 -4.99
CA LEU A 427 9.47 -20.61 -4.61
C LEU A 427 10.10 -19.58 -5.55
N LYS A 428 9.72 -19.62 -6.83
CA LYS A 428 10.22 -18.74 -7.88
C LYS A 428 9.11 -17.84 -8.40
N PRO A 429 8.92 -16.63 -7.83
CA PRO A 429 7.88 -15.70 -8.29
C PRO A 429 7.93 -15.44 -9.80
N GLU A 430 9.13 -15.37 -10.38
CA GLU A 430 9.38 -15.17 -11.81
C GLU A 430 8.81 -16.29 -12.69
N TRP A 431 8.81 -17.53 -12.20
CA TRP A 431 8.18 -18.65 -12.91
C TRP A 431 6.65 -18.51 -12.93
N GLY A 432 6.06 -18.09 -11.81
CA GLY A 432 4.62 -17.84 -11.71
C GLY A 432 4.17 -16.68 -12.61
N THR A 433 4.97 -15.62 -12.69
CA THR A 433 4.67 -14.49 -13.58
C THR A 433 4.87 -14.83 -15.03
N ALA A 434 5.93 -15.56 -15.39
CA ALA A 434 6.15 -16.03 -16.76
C ALA A 434 4.94 -16.81 -17.29
N ALA A 435 4.30 -17.64 -16.46
CA ALA A 435 3.06 -18.32 -16.83
C ALA A 435 1.92 -17.34 -17.15
N VAL A 436 1.69 -16.34 -16.29
CA VAL A 436 0.66 -15.31 -16.48
C VAL A 436 0.91 -14.53 -17.78
N TYR A 437 2.15 -14.13 -18.04
CA TYR A 437 2.54 -13.43 -19.26
C TYR A 437 2.32 -14.29 -20.50
N LYS A 438 2.70 -15.57 -20.43
CA LYS A 438 2.49 -16.52 -21.53
C LYS A 438 1.02 -16.67 -21.91
N ALA A 439 0.12 -16.59 -20.92
CA ALA A 439 -1.33 -16.60 -21.16
C ALA A 439 -1.81 -15.29 -21.81
N LEU A 440 -1.49 -14.14 -21.22
CA LEU A 440 -1.98 -12.84 -21.70
C LEU A 440 -1.41 -12.40 -23.06
N ASP A 441 -0.21 -12.87 -23.41
CA ASP A 441 0.43 -12.61 -24.71
C ASP A 441 0.02 -13.59 -25.79
N ASN A 442 -0.77 -14.61 -25.46
CA ASN A 442 -1.15 -15.62 -26.42
C ASN A 442 -2.09 -15.02 -27.48
N SER A 443 -1.78 -15.23 -28.77
CA SER A 443 -2.58 -14.69 -29.86
C SER A 443 -4.04 -15.17 -29.82
N LYS A 444 -4.29 -16.39 -29.34
CA LYS A 444 -5.65 -16.93 -29.18
C LYS A 444 -6.49 -16.09 -28.24
N PHE A 445 -5.91 -15.63 -27.13
CA PHE A 445 -6.62 -14.77 -26.18
C PHE A 445 -6.91 -13.42 -26.82
N TYR A 446 -5.94 -12.85 -27.53
CA TYR A 446 -6.10 -11.57 -28.21
C TYR A 446 -7.19 -11.63 -29.30
N ASP A 447 -7.14 -12.65 -30.16
CA ASP A 447 -8.08 -12.84 -31.27
C ASP A 447 -9.51 -13.12 -30.78
N ASN A 448 -9.65 -13.73 -29.60
CA ASN A 448 -10.93 -13.97 -28.93
C ASN A 448 -11.33 -12.85 -27.93
N PHE A 449 -10.73 -11.66 -28.03
CA PHE A 449 -11.05 -10.51 -27.16
C PHE A 449 -10.97 -10.82 -25.65
N GLY A 450 -9.99 -11.63 -25.26
CA GLY A 450 -9.75 -12.02 -23.88
C GLY A 450 -10.57 -13.20 -23.40
N GLU A 451 -11.43 -13.81 -24.22
CA GLU A 451 -12.15 -15.04 -23.87
C GLU A 451 -11.25 -16.28 -24.01
N PHE A 452 -11.26 -17.11 -22.96
CA PHE A 452 -10.50 -18.36 -22.94
C PHE A 452 -11.13 -19.41 -22.02
N THR A 453 -10.65 -20.64 -22.15
CA THR A 453 -11.04 -21.81 -21.38
C THR A 453 -9.84 -22.43 -20.64
N LYS A 454 -10.12 -23.37 -19.73
CA LYS A 454 -9.04 -24.15 -19.11
C LYS A 454 -8.25 -24.97 -20.12
N ASP A 455 -8.89 -25.48 -21.17
CA ASP A 455 -8.22 -26.27 -22.21
C ASP A 455 -7.21 -25.39 -22.98
N ASP A 456 -7.56 -24.13 -23.24
CA ASP A 456 -6.64 -23.16 -23.85
C ASP A 456 -5.39 -22.96 -22.98
N LEU A 457 -5.56 -22.93 -21.65
CA LEU A 457 -4.45 -22.80 -20.72
C LEU A 457 -3.57 -24.06 -20.68
N VAL A 458 -4.13 -25.25 -20.85
CA VAL A 458 -3.35 -26.50 -20.97
C VAL A 458 -2.44 -26.44 -22.20
N ASP A 459 -2.95 -25.95 -23.34
CA ASP A 459 -2.16 -25.76 -24.56
C ASP A 459 -1.08 -24.70 -24.40
N ILE A 460 -1.40 -23.59 -23.73
CA ILE A 460 -0.44 -22.49 -23.48
C ILE A 460 0.67 -22.96 -22.52
N TRP A 461 0.29 -23.64 -21.46
CA TRP A 461 1.17 -24.16 -20.42
C TRP A 461 1.50 -25.65 -20.62
N HIS A 462 1.73 -26.05 -21.87
CA HIS A 462 2.06 -27.43 -22.26
C HIS A 462 3.44 -27.88 -21.80
N GLU A 463 4.34 -26.95 -21.45
CA GLU A 463 5.67 -27.28 -20.98
C GLU A 463 5.60 -28.05 -19.65
N SER A 464 6.45 -29.07 -19.50
CA SER A 464 6.45 -29.95 -18.33
C SER A 464 6.63 -29.21 -17.00
N ILE A 465 7.25 -28.03 -17.02
CA ILE A 465 7.43 -27.17 -15.86
C ILE A 465 6.13 -26.61 -15.29
N TYR A 466 5.02 -26.64 -16.04
CA TYR A 466 3.69 -26.15 -15.62
C TYR A 466 2.65 -27.28 -15.45
N ALA A 467 2.98 -28.52 -15.80
CA ALA A 467 2.00 -29.60 -16.03
C ALA A 467 1.05 -29.90 -14.85
N ASN A 468 1.47 -29.65 -13.60
CA ASN A 468 0.68 -29.92 -12.40
C ASN A 468 0.22 -28.64 -11.68
N MET A 469 0.21 -27.50 -12.38
CA MET A 469 -0.02 -26.18 -11.78
C MET A 469 -1.05 -25.34 -12.54
N HIS A 470 -1.75 -25.90 -13.53
CA HIS A 470 -2.68 -25.12 -14.35
C HIS A 470 -3.80 -24.49 -13.54
N ASP A 471 -4.35 -25.20 -12.55
CA ASP A 471 -5.43 -24.68 -11.69
C ASP A 471 -4.92 -23.61 -10.73
N GLU A 472 -3.74 -23.81 -10.13
CA GLU A 472 -3.07 -22.85 -9.27
C GLU A 472 -2.69 -21.58 -10.04
N LEU A 473 -2.13 -21.71 -11.24
CA LEU A 473 -1.75 -20.56 -12.07
C LEU A 473 -2.96 -19.77 -12.57
N LEU A 474 -4.06 -20.44 -12.90
CA LEU A 474 -5.33 -19.77 -13.19
C LEU A 474 -5.87 -19.06 -11.94
N GLN A 475 -5.83 -19.70 -10.78
CA GLN A 475 -6.25 -19.06 -9.53
C GLN A 475 -5.35 -17.88 -9.16
N LEU A 476 -4.06 -17.93 -9.50
CA LEU A 476 -3.13 -16.81 -9.35
C LEU A 476 -3.57 -15.63 -10.24
N MET A 477 -3.96 -15.87 -11.50
CA MET A 477 -4.50 -14.83 -12.38
C MET A 477 -5.78 -14.21 -11.82
N ILE A 478 -6.67 -15.02 -11.24
CA ILE A 478 -7.91 -14.55 -10.58
C ILE A 478 -7.58 -13.72 -9.34
N LYS A 479 -6.66 -14.20 -8.49
CA LYS A 479 -6.22 -13.51 -7.28
C LYS A 479 -5.59 -12.15 -7.59
N PHE A 480 -4.87 -12.07 -8.71
CA PHE A 480 -4.31 -10.84 -9.27
C PHE A 480 -5.33 -9.98 -10.03
N GLN A 481 -6.62 -10.35 -10.02
CA GLN A 481 -7.70 -9.64 -10.69
C GLN A 481 -7.42 -9.39 -12.19
N LEU A 482 -6.80 -10.37 -12.85
CA LEU A 482 -6.47 -10.32 -14.28
C LEU A 482 -7.52 -10.99 -15.15
N CYS A 483 -8.36 -11.84 -14.56
CA CYS A 483 -9.46 -12.51 -15.23
C CYS A 483 -10.57 -12.87 -14.25
N TYR A 484 -11.75 -13.19 -14.79
CA TYR A 484 -12.88 -13.73 -14.03
C TYR A 484 -13.55 -14.87 -14.78
N LYS A 485 -14.23 -15.75 -14.05
CA LYS A 485 -15.06 -16.82 -14.61
C LYS A 485 -16.44 -16.29 -15.00
N ILE A 486 -16.92 -16.60 -16.21
CA ILE A 486 -18.29 -16.27 -16.60
C ILE A 486 -19.26 -17.13 -15.77
N PRO A 487 -20.21 -16.52 -15.02
CA PRO A 487 -21.20 -17.26 -14.24
C PRO A 487 -21.98 -18.27 -15.07
N ASN A 488 -22.30 -19.42 -14.49
CA ASN A 488 -23.10 -20.49 -15.10
C ASN A 488 -22.50 -21.14 -16.36
N THR A 489 -21.23 -20.86 -16.68
CA THR A 489 -20.46 -21.60 -17.69
C THR A 489 -19.55 -22.62 -17.01
N SER A 490 -19.31 -23.76 -17.67
CA SER A 490 -18.51 -24.82 -17.06
C SER A 490 -17.04 -24.42 -16.93
N GLN A 491 -16.44 -23.71 -17.89
CA GLN A 491 -15.01 -23.41 -17.90
C GLN A 491 -14.59 -22.16 -18.71
N THR A 492 -15.45 -21.15 -18.88
CA THR A 492 -15.10 -19.95 -19.68
C THR A 492 -14.72 -18.77 -18.79
N TYR A 493 -13.66 -18.07 -19.20
CA TYR A 493 -13.06 -16.95 -18.49
C TYR A 493 -12.84 -15.76 -19.42
N ILE A 494 -12.79 -14.57 -18.85
CA ILE A 494 -12.52 -13.32 -19.56
C ILE A 494 -11.34 -12.63 -18.89
N ALA A 495 -10.37 -12.19 -19.70
CA ALA A 495 -9.29 -11.27 -19.32
C ALA A 495 -9.64 -9.83 -19.79
N PRO A 496 -10.18 -8.95 -18.92
CA PRO A 496 -10.78 -7.68 -19.35
C PRO A 496 -9.85 -6.71 -20.08
N GLN A 497 -8.55 -6.78 -19.78
CA GLN A 497 -7.50 -5.98 -20.43
C GLN A 497 -7.33 -6.28 -21.93
N LEU A 498 -7.80 -7.45 -22.38
CA LEU A 498 -7.77 -7.89 -23.77
C LEU A 498 -9.11 -7.70 -24.50
N LEU A 499 -10.14 -7.18 -23.81
CA LEU A 499 -11.43 -6.90 -24.44
C LEU A 499 -11.29 -5.86 -25.56
N THR A 500 -12.27 -5.87 -26.46
CA THR A 500 -12.39 -4.82 -27.49
C THR A 500 -12.51 -3.43 -26.86
N ALA A 501 -11.91 -2.43 -27.52
CA ALA A 501 -12.10 -1.03 -27.16
C ALA A 501 -13.46 -0.48 -27.63
N ALA A 502 -14.13 -1.19 -28.56
CA ALA A 502 -15.42 -0.77 -29.09
C ALA A 502 -16.51 -0.91 -28.03
N LYS A 503 -17.18 0.21 -27.71
CA LYS A 503 -18.35 0.23 -26.83
C LYS A 503 -19.51 -0.51 -27.55
N PRO A 504 -20.14 -1.52 -26.93
CA PRO A 504 -21.29 -2.21 -27.51
C PRO A 504 -22.52 -1.30 -27.55
N GLU A 505 -23.43 -1.56 -28.47
CA GLU A 505 -24.73 -0.88 -28.51
C GLU A 505 -25.69 -1.46 -27.46
N TYR A 506 -26.35 -0.57 -26.71
CA TYR A 506 -27.37 -0.93 -25.72
C TYR A 506 -28.35 0.22 -25.52
N ASN A 507 -29.56 -0.13 -25.08
CA ASN A 507 -30.57 0.84 -24.69
C ASN A 507 -30.26 1.38 -23.30
N TRP A 508 -30.37 2.70 -23.11
CA TRP A 508 -30.18 3.38 -21.84
C TRP A 508 -31.27 4.43 -21.63
N ASP A 509 -31.76 4.56 -20.40
CA ASP A 509 -32.68 5.65 -20.04
C ASP A 509 -31.86 6.90 -19.69
N GLU A 510 -31.91 7.91 -20.56
CA GLU A 510 -31.18 9.17 -20.37
C GLU A 510 -31.89 10.13 -19.40
N ASN A 511 -33.14 9.88 -19.00
CA ASN A 511 -33.95 10.87 -18.27
C ASN A 511 -33.95 10.70 -16.75
N ASP A 512 -33.65 9.50 -16.22
CA ASP A 512 -33.73 9.23 -14.77
C ASP A 512 -32.43 8.65 -14.18
N ASN A 513 -31.34 9.43 -14.27
CA ASN A 513 -30.01 8.98 -13.86
C ASN A 513 -29.56 9.57 -12.52
N LEU A 514 -29.01 8.72 -11.65
CA LEU A 514 -28.01 9.16 -10.67
C LEU A 514 -26.64 9.17 -11.34
N ILE A 515 -25.96 10.30 -11.30
CA ILE A 515 -24.64 10.48 -11.91
C ILE A 515 -23.60 10.69 -10.81
N LEU A 516 -22.45 10.07 -10.96
CA LEU A 516 -21.27 10.29 -10.12
C LEU A 516 -20.02 10.24 -10.99
N ARG A 517 -18.99 11.02 -10.63
CA ARG A 517 -17.68 10.92 -11.29
C ARG A 517 -16.55 10.77 -10.29
N TYR A 518 -15.51 10.09 -10.72
CA TYR A 518 -14.20 10.14 -10.10
C TYR A 518 -13.23 10.81 -11.05
N THR A 519 -12.46 11.79 -10.56
CA THR A 519 -11.34 12.37 -11.31
C THR A 519 -10.05 12.14 -10.55
N TYR A 520 -8.96 11.81 -11.26
CA TYR A 520 -7.68 11.46 -10.65
C TYR A 520 -6.61 12.49 -10.98
N GLU A 521 -5.76 12.82 -10.00
CA GLU A 521 -4.55 13.60 -10.26
C GLU A 521 -3.60 12.79 -11.16
N PHE A 522 -3.40 11.51 -10.83
CA PHE A 522 -2.76 10.50 -11.67
C PHE A 522 -3.64 9.25 -11.69
N MET A 523 -3.93 8.74 -12.89
CA MET A 523 -4.76 7.55 -13.06
C MET A 523 -3.89 6.35 -13.43
N PRO A 524 -3.64 5.39 -12.52
CA PRO A 524 -2.96 4.15 -12.87
C PRO A 524 -3.82 3.33 -13.84
N LYS A 525 -3.18 2.66 -14.79
CA LYS A 525 -3.87 1.73 -15.70
C LYS A 525 -4.43 0.55 -14.89
N GLY A 526 -5.64 0.13 -15.24
CA GLY A 526 -6.24 -1.10 -14.71
C GLY A 526 -7.31 -0.92 -13.63
N ILE A 527 -7.61 0.31 -13.18
CA ILE A 527 -8.71 0.55 -12.22
C ILE A 527 -10.04 -0.02 -12.75
N ILE A 528 -10.37 0.27 -14.02
CA ILE A 528 -11.63 -0.21 -14.60
C ILE A 528 -11.63 -1.73 -14.81
N THR A 529 -10.50 -2.34 -15.18
CA THR A 529 -10.42 -3.80 -15.37
C THR A 529 -10.53 -4.53 -14.04
N GLN A 530 -9.90 -4.03 -12.97
CA GLN A 530 -10.08 -4.54 -11.60
C GLN A 530 -11.55 -4.43 -11.16
N PHE A 531 -12.18 -3.28 -11.42
CA PHE A 531 -13.61 -3.09 -11.14
C PHE A 531 -14.50 -4.08 -11.90
N ILE A 532 -14.22 -4.31 -13.19
CA ILE A 532 -14.93 -5.31 -14.01
C ILE A 532 -14.78 -6.70 -13.40
N VAL A 533 -13.57 -7.11 -13.02
CA VAL A 533 -13.32 -8.41 -12.36
C VAL A 533 -14.08 -8.51 -11.04
N ALA A 534 -14.06 -7.47 -10.21
CA ALA A 534 -14.75 -7.47 -8.93
C ALA A 534 -16.28 -7.55 -9.08
N MET A 535 -16.84 -6.87 -10.07
CA MET A 535 -18.28 -6.77 -10.31
C MET A 535 -18.82 -7.78 -11.34
N HIS A 536 -18.01 -8.74 -11.81
CA HIS A 536 -18.33 -9.59 -12.95
C HIS A 536 -19.68 -10.32 -12.88
N LYS A 537 -20.10 -10.73 -11.68
CA LYS A 537 -21.37 -11.45 -11.46
C LYS A 537 -22.60 -10.61 -11.81
N ASP A 538 -22.49 -9.29 -11.69
CA ASP A 538 -23.57 -8.35 -11.94
C ASP A 538 -23.52 -7.79 -13.39
N ILE A 539 -22.59 -8.24 -14.26
CA ILE A 539 -22.54 -7.81 -15.67
C ILE A 539 -23.83 -8.22 -16.39
N GLU A 540 -24.49 -7.24 -17.01
CA GLU A 540 -25.77 -7.47 -17.66
C GLU A 540 -25.63 -8.44 -18.84
N GLU A 541 -26.34 -9.56 -18.73
CA GLU A 541 -26.33 -10.67 -19.69
C GLU A 541 -24.94 -11.25 -19.99
N GLN A 542 -23.94 -10.93 -19.15
CA GLN A 542 -22.53 -11.27 -19.37
C GLN A 542 -21.97 -10.82 -20.74
N LYS A 543 -22.60 -9.82 -21.38
CA LYS A 543 -22.24 -9.37 -22.73
C LYS A 543 -21.86 -7.89 -22.81
N TYR A 544 -22.37 -7.07 -21.89
CA TYR A 544 -22.18 -5.62 -21.94
C TYR A 544 -20.93 -5.19 -21.16
N VAL A 545 -19.78 -5.59 -21.67
CA VAL A 545 -18.46 -5.27 -21.10
C VAL A 545 -17.47 -5.05 -22.24
N TRP A 546 -16.60 -4.06 -22.09
CA TRP A 546 -15.55 -3.72 -23.04
C TRP A 546 -14.35 -3.15 -22.27
N LYS A 547 -13.23 -2.90 -22.96
CA LYS A 547 -11.95 -2.56 -22.31
C LYS A 547 -12.02 -1.37 -21.35
N SER A 548 -12.87 -0.40 -21.64
CA SER A 548 -13.00 0.85 -20.88
C SER A 548 -14.35 1.00 -20.17
N GLY A 549 -15.16 -0.05 -20.05
CA GLY A 549 -16.43 0.09 -19.34
C GLY A 549 -17.31 -1.15 -19.31
N VAL A 550 -18.39 -1.03 -18.55
CA VAL A 550 -19.28 -2.14 -18.24
C VAL A 550 -20.69 -1.65 -17.93
N ILE A 551 -21.69 -2.46 -18.31
CA ILE A 551 -23.06 -2.34 -17.82
C ILE A 551 -23.34 -3.43 -16.80
N LEU A 552 -23.75 -3.00 -15.61
CA LEU A 552 -24.15 -3.87 -14.52
C LEU A 552 -25.67 -3.83 -14.36
N LYS A 553 -26.27 -4.96 -14.00
CA LYS A 553 -27.68 -5.07 -13.67
C LYS A 553 -27.85 -5.80 -12.35
N LYS A 554 -28.52 -5.16 -11.41
CA LYS A 554 -28.88 -5.75 -10.13
C LYS A 554 -30.30 -5.37 -9.76
N ASN A 555 -31.14 -6.38 -9.51
CA ASN A 555 -32.58 -6.21 -9.32
C ASN A 555 -33.21 -5.39 -10.48
N GLN A 556 -33.78 -4.23 -10.17
CA GLN A 556 -34.44 -3.32 -11.12
C GLN A 556 -33.58 -2.07 -11.44
N ALA A 557 -32.30 -2.06 -11.05
CA ALA A 557 -31.35 -1.00 -11.35
C ALA A 557 -30.32 -1.47 -12.39
N ARG A 558 -29.86 -0.52 -13.22
CA ARG A 558 -28.74 -0.71 -14.15
C ARG A 558 -27.70 0.37 -13.91
N ALA A 559 -26.42 0.02 -13.96
CA ALA A 559 -25.30 0.94 -13.83
C ALA A 559 -24.40 0.89 -15.07
N GLU A 560 -24.13 2.06 -15.66
CA GLU A 560 -23.12 2.26 -16.69
C GLU A 560 -21.88 2.85 -16.03
N VAL A 561 -20.75 2.17 -16.16
CA VAL A 561 -19.45 2.61 -15.63
C VAL A 561 -18.45 2.69 -16.78
N ILE A 562 -17.91 3.88 -17.03
CA ILE A 562 -17.02 4.15 -18.17
C ILE A 562 -15.77 4.88 -17.70
N GLU A 563 -14.61 4.38 -18.12
CA GLU A 563 -13.32 5.03 -18.01
C GLU A 563 -13.06 5.94 -19.22
N TYR A 564 -12.74 7.20 -18.93
CA TYR A 564 -12.16 8.15 -19.88
C TYR A 564 -10.71 8.42 -19.49
N TYR A 565 -9.82 7.48 -19.81
CA TYR A 565 -8.43 7.49 -19.36
C TYR A 565 -7.69 8.80 -19.70
N GLY A 566 -7.86 9.33 -20.92
CA GLY A 566 -7.26 10.60 -21.34
C GLY A 566 -7.75 11.83 -20.55
N LYS A 567 -8.93 11.73 -19.92
CA LYS A 567 -9.47 12.75 -19.01
C LYS A 567 -9.20 12.43 -17.54
N ARG A 568 -8.54 11.31 -17.23
CA ARG A 568 -8.34 10.78 -15.88
C ARG A 568 -9.67 10.74 -15.11
N GLU A 569 -10.72 10.23 -15.77
CA GLU A 569 -12.09 10.25 -15.25
C GLU A 569 -12.73 8.86 -15.33
N ILE A 570 -13.48 8.49 -14.29
CA ILE A 570 -14.48 7.41 -14.36
C ILE A 570 -15.86 8.02 -14.17
N LYS A 571 -16.74 7.81 -15.15
CA LYS A 571 -18.13 8.25 -15.12
C LYS A 571 -19.03 7.08 -14.75
N ILE A 572 -19.94 7.32 -13.83
CA ILE A 572 -20.92 6.35 -13.33
C ILE A 572 -22.31 6.94 -13.52
N ARG A 573 -23.19 6.22 -14.20
CA ARG A 573 -24.61 6.57 -14.34
C ARG A 573 -25.46 5.38 -13.93
N ILE A 574 -26.50 5.61 -13.12
CA ILE A 574 -27.38 4.54 -12.64
C ILE A 574 -28.84 4.93 -12.86
N SER A 575 -29.58 4.05 -13.51
CA SER A 575 -31.00 4.20 -13.82
C SER A 575 -31.82 3.07 -13.21
N GLY A 576 -33.14 3.27 -13.13
CA GLY A 576 -34.08 2.27 -12.63
C GLY A 576 -34.40 2.36 -11.14
N GLN A 577 -35.25 1.44 -10.68
CA GLN A 577 -35.65 1.37 -9.27
C GLN A 577 -34.48 0.89 -8.41
N GLN A 578 -34.36 1.37 -7.17
CA GLN A 578 -33.24 1.04 -6.26
C GLN A 578 -31.85 1.54 -6.75
N LYS A 579 -31.80 2.54 -7.63
CA LYS A 579 -30.54 3.12 -8.12
C LYS A 579 -29.59 3.63 -7.02
N ARG A 580 -30.11 4.03 -5.85
CA ARG A 580 -29.26 4.41 -4.69
C ARG A 580 -28.52 3.20 -4.10
N ASP A 581 -29.17 2.05 -4.01
CA ASP A 581 -28.56 0.84 -3.45
C ASP A 581 -27.45 0.33 -4.38
N LEU A 582 -27.71 0.30 -5.70
CA LEU A 582 -26.69 -0.05 -6.68
C LEU A 582 -25.54 0.98 -6.70
N MET A 583 -25.81 2.28 -6.51
CA MET A 583 -24.77 3.30 -6.36
C MET A 583 -23.85 2.98 -5.18
N THR A 584 -24.41 2.67 -4.01
CA THR A 584 -23.62 2.32 -2.83
C THR A 584 -22.70 1.12 -3.09
N ILE A 585 -23.21 0.06 -3.74
CA ILE A 585 -22.40 -1.13 -4.08
C ILE A 585 -21.25 -0.75 -5.03
N VAL A 586 -21.55 -0.02 -6.09
CA VAL A 586 -20.55 0.40 -7.08
C VAL A 586 -19.48 1.29 -6.43
N THR A 587 -19.88 2.28 -5.62
CA THR A 587 -18.92 3.16 -4.97
C THR A 587 -18.08 2.46 -3.90
N HIS A 588 -18.67 1.50 -3.18
CA HIS A 588 -17.96 0.69 -2.19
C HIS A 588 -16.84 -0.13 -2.85
N GLU A 589 -17.10 -0.69 -4.04
CA GLU A 589 -16.07 -1.46 -4.74
C GLU A 589 -14.94 -0.55 -5.28
N PHE A 590 -15.27 0.64 -5.78
CA PHE A 590 -14.23 1.63 -6.11
C PHE A 590 -13.41 2.05 -4.89
N GLU A 591 -14.05 2.24 -3.73
CA GLU A 591 -13.35 2.62 -2.49
C GLU A 591 -12.37 1.51 -2.05
N LYS A 592 -12.72 0.23 -2.20
CA LYS A 592 -11.78 -0.89 -2.00
C LYS A 592 -10.60 -0.82 -2.97
N ILE A 593 -10.87 -0.67 -4.27
CA ILE A 593 -9.82 -0.60 -5.29
C ILE A 593 -8.90 0.60 -5.04
N HIS A 594 -9.43 1.78 -4.70
CA HIS A 594 -8.62 2.95 -4.37
C HIS A 594 -7.76 2.72 -3.12
N SER A 595 -8.30 2.02 -2.12
CA SER A 595 -7.57 1.71 -0.89
C SER A 595 -6.41 0.74 -1.09
N SER A 596 -6.49 -0.15 -2.09
CA SER A 596 -5.43 -1.12 -2.42
C SER A 596 -4.13 -0.44 -2.85
N TYR A 597 -4.18 0.79 -3.34
CA TYR A 597 -3.02 1.64 -3.63
C TYR A 597 -2.41 2.27 -2.37
N ASN A 598 -2.37 1.54 -1.25
CA ASN A 598 -1.84 1.98 0.04
C ASN A 598 -2.45 3.30 0.56
N ASN A 599 -3.67 3.63 0.15
CA ASN A 599 -4.34 4.93 0.37
C ASN A 599 -3.57 6.16 -0.16
N ARG A 600 -2.66 5.97 -1.13
CA ARG A 600 -1.87 7.05 -1.74
C ARG A 600 -2.46 7.60 -3.03
N LEU A 601 -3.45 6.92 -3.60
CA LEU A 601 -4.12 7.36 -4.82
C LEU A 601 -4.89 8.66 -4.56
N LYS A 602 -4.52 9.74 -5.25
CA LYS A 602 -5.16 11.04 -5.14
C LYS A 602 -6.29 11.18 -6.17
N TYR A 603 -7.52 11.27 -5.67
CA TYR A 603 -8.71 11.40 -6.50
C TYR A 603 -9.77 12.30 -5.85
N HIS A 604 -10.74 12.72 -6.66
CA HIS A 604 -11.91 13.46 -6.21
C HIS A 604 -13.19 12.77 -6.64
N LYS A 605 -14.09 12.53 -5.68
CA LYS A 605 -15.46 12.09 -5.91
C LYS A 605 -16.31 13.32 -6.20
N LEU A 606 -16.96 13.37 -7.35
CA LEU A 606 -17.72 14.52 -7.83
C LEU A 606 -19.22 14.22 -7.84
N ILE A 607 -19.99 15.12 -7.26
CA ILE A 607 -21.45 15.02 -7.14
C ILE A 607 -22.09 16.08 -8.04
N PRO A 608 -23.08 15.70 -8.88
CA PRO A 608 -23.74 16.63 -9.79
C PRO A 608 -24.58 17.65 -9.02
N CYS A 609 -24.64 18.87 -9.56
CA CYS A 609 -25.54 19.92 -9.11
C CYS A 609 -27.00 19.48 -9.33
N ASN A 610 -27.85 19.72 -8.34
CA ASN A 610 -29.27 19.39 -8.37
C ASN A 610 -30.16 20.60 -8.71
N CYS A 611 -29.60 21.71 -9.20
CA CYS A 611 -30.39 22.87 -9.61
C CYS A 611 -31.25 22.56 -10.85
N ALA A 612 -32.31 23.34 -11.08
CA ALA A 612 -33.24 23.12 -12.20
C ALA A 612 -32.55 23.09 -13.58
N GLY A 613 -31.44 23.81 -13.76
CA GLY A 613 -30.66 23.81 -15.01
C GLY A 613 -29.70 22.61 -15.16
N CYS A 614 -29.35 21.94 -14.06
CA CYS A 614 -28.49 20.74 -14.05
C CYS A 614 -29.31 19.44 -13.90
N GLN A 615 -30.57 19.55 -13.53
CA GLN A 615 -31.45 18.41 -13.37
C GLN A 615 -31.71 17.76 -14.74
N ASN A 616 -31.54 16.45 -14.82
CA ASN A 616 -31.79 15.62 -16.01
C ASN A 616 -30.90 15.91 -17.24
N ILE A 617 -29.80 16.66 -17.10
CA ILE A 617 -28.77 16.77 -18.14
C ILE A 617 -27.64 15.78 -17.91
N GLN A 618 -26.99 15.34 -19.00
CA GLN A 618 -25.96 14.31 -18.95
C GLN A 618 -24.58 14.80 -18.50
N GLU A 619 -24.35 16.10 -18.60
CA GLU A 619 -23.13 16.79 -18.22
C GLU A 619 -23.48 17.98 -17.30
N PRO A 620 -23.99 17.72 -16.07
CA PRO A 620 -24.29 18.78 -15.13
C PRO A 620 -23.02 19.46 -14.61
N TYR A 621 -23.16 20.59 -13.92
CA TYR A 621 -22.06 21.09 -13.10
C TYR A 621 -21.78 20.12 -11.95
N PHE A 622 -20.52 20.01 -11.53
CA PHE A 622 -20.11 19.08 -10.47
C PHE A 622 -19.42 19.79 -9.32
N TYR A 623 -19.69 19.33 -8.10
CA TYR A 623 -19.01 19.77 -6.88
C TYR A 623 -18.17 18.62 -6.31
N LYS A 624 -17.05 18.95 -5.64
CA LYS A 624 -16.28 17.95 -4.92
C LYS A 624 -17.06 17.48 -3.68
N PHE A 625 -17.16 16.17 -3.50
CA PHE A 625 -17.86 15.58 -2.37
C PHE A 625 -17.26 16.01 -1.02
N SER A 626 -15.94 16.20 -0.96
CA SER A 626 -15.25 16.71 0.23
C SER A 626 -15.75 18.09 0.64
N GLU A 627 -15.91 19.00 -0.32
CA GLU A 627 -16.43 20.36 -0.09
C GLU A 627 -17.91 20.31 0.34
N LEU A 628 -18.72 19.47 -0.30
CA LEU A 628 -20.13 19.29 0.12
C LEU A 628 -20.24 18.75 1.55
N LYS A 629 -19.41 17.77 1.91
CA LYS A 629 -19.39 17.18 3.26
C LYS A 629 -18.99 18.24 4.29
N GLU A 630 -18.00 19.05 3.98
CA GLU A 630 -17.59 20.17 4.81
C GLU A 630 -18.73 21.18 5.03
N ARG A 631 -19.45 21.56 3.97
CA ARG A 631 -20.60 22.47 4.08
C ARG A 631 -21.74 21.90 4.93
N ILE A 632 -22.07 20.61 4.75
CA ILE A 632 -23.09 19.92 5.58
C ILE A 632 -22.70 19.97 7.06
N ASN A 633 -21.41 19.75 7.37
CA ASN A 633 -20.90 19.84 8.73
C ASN A 633 -21.05 21.25 9.33
N TYR A 634 -20.91 22.29 8.50
CA TYR A 634 -21.16 23.70 8.89
C TYR A 634 -22.64 24.11 8.81
N GLN A 635 -23.57 23.17 8.64
CA GLN A 635 -24.99 23.44 8.47
C GLN A 635 -25.30 24.42 7.32
N ASN A 636 -24.43 24.47 6.31
CA ASN A 636 -24.56 25.32 5.13
C ASN A 636 -25.07 24.50 3.94
N TYR A 637 -26.39 24.43 3.78
CA TYR A 637 -27.04 23.51 2.84
C TYR A 637 -27.28 24.09 1.43
N ILE A 638 -26.95 25.38 1.20
CA ILE A 638 -27.23 26.08 -0.06
C ILE A 638 -25.90 26.54 -0.67
N ILE A 639 -25.72 26.33 -1.97
CA ILE A 639 -24.60 26.88 -2.74
C ILE A 639 -25.17 27.95 -3.66
N GLU A 640 -24.90 29.22 -3.36
CA GLU A 640 -25.25 30.36 -4.20
C GLU A 640 -24.12 30.61 -5.21
N TYR A 641 -24.49 30.90 -6.45
CA TYR A 641 -23.56 31.20 -7.55
C TYR A 641 -23.22 32.68 -7.62
#